data_AF-A0A1H7I5M6-F1
#
_entry.id   AF-A0A1H7I5M6-F1
#
_cell.length_a   1.000
_cell.length_b   1.000
_cell.length_c   1.000
_cell.angle_alpha   90.00
_cell.angle_beta   90.00
_cell.angle_gamma   90.00
#
_symmetry.space_group_name_H-M   'P 1'
#
loop_
_entity.id
_entity.type
_entity.pdbx_description
1 polymer ?
#
loop_
_entity_poly.entity_id
_entity_poly.type
_entity_poly.pdbx_seq_one_letter_code
_entity_poly.pdbx_strand_id
1 'polypeptide(L)'
;MVEEKHGFCTLCKSRCGAVFTVEDGRISGVRPDPDHPTGAAMCPKGRAAAEIAHSSRRLTTPLRRTRPKTDPDPGWEPISWDEAMTEISARLAAVAAQDGPEAVAFAVATPSGTMVSDATEWIERFVRRFGSPNTVYSAELCNWHKDFAHAFTFGCALPPPDYEGADLALLWGFNPAKTWLAQSAALSAAQAHGTRLAVVDPRRSTSALHADHWLRVRPGTDAALALGLAHLLIESGGYDEAFVRAWTNGPLLVRSDDGRFLRATDLDPTDRGAADPGRADPGAADPGAAVPGAADVGATDPGATGLPETDLSEAEPGDGDDATRFVVWDETTGRPEVYDTRAAAVAPEHFALRGVRQVRTRDGHTVPCVPAFERYAQACARWPLDRVAATTWIPEAEIRALAEELARARRVTYYGWTGVGQSANASQTERALATLYALTGSFDAVGGNRLAPPPPYRPATSFSDFAPEQRAKALGLGKHPLGPPSFGYVNAGDLCRAITEHQPYRVRALVGFGANLVVAQPDSDRVAAALRSLDFQVHLDLFPNPTSASADIVLPVNSAYEHEALRFGFEISHRAQEQVQLRPRIVEPLAGTRSDTEFVFDLACRLGLGGEFFDGDIEAAWDWQLAPLGLTAAELRGHPGGVRIPRAEGEHRYAAVQDGTVTGFATPTRRVELYSERLLEHGYPAVPEHRSTPGGDDPAFPLVLTCAKHGTYMHSQHRGVAGLRRRSADPQLDLHPDTAAARGIREGQWVELSTRLGSIRQRARFDADLHPGVVVAEYGWWEAAPDLGLPGGDPLGPRGGNMNRLVDHSVSDPLSGSVPLRSAACEVRPAADDASWSGTRPFTITALGSEGRGVRTVRLEPADGGPLPDHRPGQHVTVRTTPDADPAEARSYSLTGAAHEPGRRGYELAVRHLPDGVFSSWLHETARVGDTLQLTCPTGTFCLPTGIDHPVVLLAGGIGITPFLGLLNTLASEPDDAPEVLLHLGVADSGDHLFRERLRERLRELQRRLPRLRVVRHFSAPRPGDRPGRDFDVNGRITADDIDPELIARRARFYLCGPEAMIGDLTDGLVARGVPRFEIFSERFSPARRHVTIPDDARFTVRFARSGVERVWTPADGTLLELGERAGVPLRSGCRVGQCESCACALMEGEVTPLVTLSEELPDGETLTCQSVPASDVVLDA
;
A
#
# COMPACT_ATOMS: atom_id res chain seq x y z
N MET A 1 -2.45 29.07 -19.45
CA MET A 1 -1.03 29.29 -19.08
C MET A 1 -0.49 27.97 -18.57
N VAL A 2 0.63 27.50 -19.11
CA VAL A 2 1.28 26.25 -18.66
C VAL A 2 2.42 26.62 -17.73
N GLU A 3 2.44 26.00 -16.56
CA GLU A 3 3.42 26.24 -15.50
C GLU A 3 3.98 24.89 -15.03
N GLU A 4 5.28 24.84 -14.70
CA GLU A 4 5.87 23.69 -14.01
C GLU A 4 6.14 24.07 -12.55
N LYS A 5 5.68 23.22 -11.63
CA LYS A 5 5.90 23.38 -10.18
C LYS A 5 6.62 22.17 -9.61
N HIS A 6 7.68 22.41 -8.84
CA HIS A 6 8.43 21.38 -8.14
C HIS A 6 7.82 21.08 -6.77
N GLY A 7 7.84 19.82 -6.37
CA GLY A 7 7.36 19.37 -5.06
C GLY A 7 7.61 17.87 -4.85
N PHE A 8 6.78 17.22 -4.04
CA PHE A 8 6.83 15.77 -3.86
C PHE A 8 5.43 15.19 -3.61
N CYS A 9 5.25 13.93 -3.97
CA CYS A 9 4.00 13.18 -3.76
C CYS A 9 3.90 12.62 -2.33
N THR A 10 2.84 12.90 -1.59
CA THR A 10 2.63 12.40 -0.20
C THR A 10 1.60 11.29 -0.07
N LEU A 11 1.26 10.62 -1.17
CA LEU A 11 0.36 9.46 -1.11
C LEU A 11 0.98 8.27 -0.35
N CYS A 12 2.30 8.24 -0.12
CA CYS A 12 2.97 7.19 0.65
C CYS A 12 4.30 7.63 1.26
N LYS A 13 4.88 6.75 2.10
CA LYS A 13 6.17 6.95 2.78
C LYS A 13 7.34 7.29 1.83
N SER A 14 7.29 6.89 0.56
CA SER A 14 8.39 7.15 -0.39
C SER A 14 8.61 8.61 -0.72
N ARG A 15 7.58 9.47 -0.57
CA ARG A 15 7.67 10.92 -0.78
C ARG A 15 8.43 11.31 -2.06
N CYS A 16 8.04 10.69 -3.19
CA CYS A 16 8.77 10.84 -4.46
C CYS A 16 8.78 12.29 -4.91
N GLY A 17 9.97 12.85 -5.16
CA GLY A 17 10.14 14.15 -5.79
C GLY A 17 9.48 14.19 -7.16
N ALA A 18 8.79 15.28 -7.45
CA ALA A 18 7.91 15.39 -8.62
C ALA A 18 7.90 16.81 -9.20
N VAL A 19 7.78 16.87 -10.52
CA VAL A 19 7.40 18.09 -11.25
C VAL A 19 5.96 17.95 -11.72
N PHE A 20 5.14 18.92 -11.36
CA PHE A 20 3.72 19.02 -11.71
C PHE A 20 3.56 20.02 -12.85
N THR A 21 2.92 19.60 -13.94
CA THR A 21 2.48 20.49 -15.01
C THR A 21 1.09 21.01 -14.64
N VAL A 22 0.96 22.33 -14.57
CA VAL A 22 -0.30 23.02 -14.23
C VAL A 22 -0.74 23.85 -15.43
N GLU A 23 -1.94 23.57 -15.91
CA GLU A 23 -2.58 24.24 -17.03
C GLU A 23 -3.88 24.87 -16.55
N ASP A 24 -3.98 26.20 -16.69
CA ASP A 24 -5.16 26.98 -16.29
C ASP A 24 -5.60 26.69 -14.83
N GLY A 25 -4.61 26.60 -13.93
CA GLY A 25 -4.81 26.37 -12.51
C GLY A 25 -5.12 24.91 -12.13
N ARG A 26 -4.98 23.96 -13.07
CA ARG A 26 -5.26 22.53 -12.85
C ARG A 26 -4.04 21.68 -13.20
N ILE A 27 -3.74 20.70 -12.36
CA ILE A 27 -2.74 19.66 -12.68
C ILE A 27 -3.16 18.93 -13.96
N SER A 28 -2.35 19.02 -15.01
CA SER A 28 -2.50 18.28 -16.27
C SER A 28 -1.57 17.07 -16.35
N GLY A 29 -0.43 17.10 -15.64
CA GLY A 29 0.55 16.01 -15.65
C GLY A 29 1.48 16.00 -14.44
N VAL A 30 2.10 14.85 -14.18
CA VAL A 30 3.11 14.66 -13.13
C VAL A 30 4.23 13.76 -13.64
N ARG A 31 5.47 14.20 -13.46
CA ARG A 31 6.68 13.43 -13.79
C ARG A 31 7.65 13.38 -12.61
N PRO A 32 8.52 12.35 -12.52
CA PRO A 32 9.60 12.33 -11.54
C PRO A 32 10.50 13.57 -11.64
N ASP A 33 11.02 14.03 -10.51
CA ASP A 33 12.06 15.08 -10.42
C ASP A 33 13.42 14.45 -10.09
N PRO A 34 14.28 14.16 -11.08
CA PRO A 34 15.53 13.44 -10.85
C PRO A 34 16.55 14.21 -10.00
N ASP A 35 16.39 15.53 -9.85
CA ASP A 35 17.26 16.35 -8.99
C ASP A 35 16.91 16.16 -7.50
N HIS A 36 15.68 15.72 -7.21
CA HIS A 36 15.23 15.42 -5.86
C HIS A 36 15.76 14.04 -5.40
N PRO A 37 16.23 13.89 -4.14
CA PRO A 37 16.85 12.64 -3.66
C PRO A 37 15.94 11.40 -3.70
N THR A 38 14.63 11.57 -3.78
CA THR A 38 13.62 10.50 -3.91
C THR A 38 12.91 10.48 -5.25
N GLY A 39 13.33 11.31 -6.22
CA GLY A 39 12.59 11.56 -7.46
C GLY A 39 13.05 10.73 -8.66
N ALA A 40 13.78 9.63 -8.47
CA ALA A 40 14.22 8.75 -9.55
C ALA A 40 13.06 8.05 -10.29
N ALA A 41 11.92 7.83 -9.63
CA ALA A 41 10.78 7.12 -10.21
C ALA A 41 9.44 7.59 -9.62
N MET A 42 8.36 7.42 -10.40
CA MET A 42 6.99 7.77 -10.01
C MET A 42 6.03 6.60 -10.25
N CYS A 43 5.28 6.22 -9.21
CA CYS A 43 4.31 5.13 -9.32
C CYS A 43 3.00 5.58 -10.00
N PRO A 44 2.15 4.64 -10.46
CA PRO A 44 0.86 4.96 -11.09
C PRO A 44 -0.05 5.83 -10.22
N LYS A 45 -0.01 5.64 -8.89
CA LYS A 45 -0.80 6.43 -7.92
C LYS A 45 -0.40 7.90 -7.92
N GLY A 46 0.91 8.17 -8.02
CA GLY A 46 1.43 9.54 -8.10
C GLY A 46 1.10 10.20 -9.43
N ARG A 47 1.12 9.44 -10.54
CA ARG A 47 0.69 9.93 -11.87
C ARG A 47 -0.80 10.28 -11.91
N ALA A 48 -1.62 9.59 -11.11
CA ALA A 48 -3.05 9.87 -10.96
C ALA A 48 -3.38 11.12 -10.09
N ALA A 49 -2.39 11.98 -9.77
CA ALA A 49 -2.61 13.18 -8.96
C ALA A 49 -3.72 14.09 -9.52
N ALA A 50 -3.78 14.26 -10.85
CA ALA A 50 -4.82 15.05 -11.50
C ALA A 50 -6.21 14.45 -11.28
N GLU A 51 -6.37 13.14 -11.46
CA GLU A 51 -7.63 12.43 -11.21
C GLU A 51 -8.07 12.55 -9.74
N ILE A 52 -7.12 12.44 -8.80
CA ILE A 52 -7.40 12.51 -7.36
C ILE A 52 -7.80 13.94 -6.97
N ALA A 53 -6.98 14.94 -7.30
CA ALA A 53 -7.20 16.33 -6.93
C ALA A 53 -8.51 16.89 -7.51
N HIS A 54 -8.82 16.49 -8.74
CA HIS A 54 -9.94 17.05 -9.50
C HIS A 54 -11.15 16.12 -9.59
N SER A 55 -11.17 14.99 -8.89
CA SER A 55 -12.30 14.05 -8.92
C SER A 55 -13.62 14.76 -8.58
N SER A 56 -14.68 14.47 -9.34
CA SER A 56 -16.03 14.99 -9.04
C SER A 56 -16.66 14.36 -7.81
N ARG A 57 -16.05 13.29 -7.28
CA ARG A 57 -16.53 12.56 -6.09
C ARG A 57 -15.98 13.12 -4.78
N ARG A 58 -15.11 14.14 -4.85
CA ARG A 58 -14.57 14.76 -3.64
C ARG A 58 -15.67 15.41 -2.82
N LEU A 59 -15.55 15.30 -1.50
CA LEU A 59 -16.28 16.14 -0.57
C LEU A 59 -15.85 17.59 -0.78
N THR A 60 -16.81 18.50 -0.93
CA THR A 60 -16.55 19.94 -1.15
C THR A 60 -17.21 20.85 -0.14
N THR A 61 -18.17 20.33 0.63
CA THR A 61 -18.93 21.09 1.64
C THR A 61 -19.07 20.25 2.92
N PRO A 62 -18.98 20.86 4.12
CA PRO A 62 -19.33 20.19 5.37
C PRO A 62 -20.76 19.65 5.35
N LEU A 63 -20.94 18.42 5.85
CA LEU A 63 -22.24 17.75 5.89
C LEU A 63 -22.60 17.36 7.32
N ARG A 64 -23.84 17.65 7.73
CA ARG A 64 -24.44 17.20 8.99
C ARG A 64 -25.41 16.05 8.72
N ARG A 65 -25.33 15.00 9.54
CA ARG A 65 -26.25 13.86 9.51
C ARG A 65 -27.63 14.25 10.02
N THR A 66 -28.68 13.80 9.35
CA THR A 66 -30.09 14.12 9.70
C THR A 66 -30.89 12.91 10.19
N ARG A 67 -30.41 11.68 9.95
CA ARG A 67 -31.05 10.43 10.39
C ARG A 67 -30.22 9.70 11.45
N PRO A 68 -30.81 8.80 12.26
CA PRO A 68 -30.07 8.01 13.25
C PRO A 68 -28.95 7.17 12.63
N LYS A 69 -27.84 6.94 13.35
CA LYS A 69 -26.67 6.15 12.88
C LYS A 69 -26.99 4.71 12.47
N THR A 70 -28.16 4.19 12.84
CA THR A 70 -28.66 2.87 12.46
C THR A 70 -29.37 2.84 11.11
N ASP A 71 -29.71 4.00 10.55
CA ASP A 71 -30.32 4.11 9.21
C ASP A 71 -29.25 3.87 8.13
N PRO A 72 -29.49 2.97 7.15
CA PRO A 72 -28.56 2.73 6.05
C PRO A 72 -28.30 3.96 5.17
N ASP A 73 -29.25 4.91 5.13
CA ASP A 73 -29.06 6.22 4.51
C ASP A 73 -28.83 7.27 5.60
N PRO A 74 -27.62 7.86 5.70
CA PRO A 74 -27.33 8.86 6.70
C PRO A 74 -28.25 10.09 6.67
N GLY A 75 -28.73 10.45 5.47
CA GLY A 75 -29.37 11.72 5.17
C GLY A 75 -28.44 12.90 5.49
N TRP A 76 -27.97 13.64 4.47
CA TRP A 76 -27.02 14.73 4.66
C TRP A 76 -27.67 16.10 4.46
N GLU A 77 -27.40 17.02 5.39
CA GLU A 77 -27.69 18.46 5.27
C GLU A 77 -26.35 19.21 5.09
N PRO A 78 -26.16 19.98 4.01
CA PRO A 78 -25.01 20.86 3.88
C PRO A 78 -25.02 21.96 4.94
N ILE A 79 -23.91 22.15 5.64
CA ILE A 79 -23.73 23.21 6.64
C ILE A 79 -22.46 24.03 6.33
N SER A 80 -22.36 25.23 6.90
CA SER A 80 -21.13 26.02 6.80
C SER A 80 -20.02 25.47 7.70
N TRP A 81 -18.77 25.83 7.39
CA TRP A 81 -17.63 25.51 8.26
C TRP A 81 -17.80 26.09 9.66
N ASP A 82 -18.33 27.31 9.80
CA ASP A 82 -18.48 27.93 11.12
C ASP A 82 -19.52 27.21 11.99
N GLU A 83 -20.64 26.79 11.39
CA GLU A 83 -21.64 25.95 12.07
C GLU A 83 -21.05 24.61 12.48
N ALA A 84 -20.30 23.96 11.59
CA ALA A 84 -19.64 22.69 11.88
C ALA A 84 -18.64 22.83 13.03
N MET A 85 -17.72 23.80 12.94
CA MET A 85 -16.67 24.02 13.95
C MET A 85 -17.25 24.41 15.32
N THR A 86 -18.32 25.21 15.33
CA THR A 86 -19.02 25.58 16.58
C THR A 86 -19.68 24.38 17.23
N GLU A 87 -20.36 23.53 16.47
CA GLU A 87 -20.96 22.31 17.01
C GLU A 87 -19.89 21.33 17.51
N ILE A 88 -18.83 21.12 16.73
CA ILE A 88 -17.72 20.22 17.08
C ILE A 88 -17.08 20.68 18.38
N SER A 89 -16.63 21.95 18.48
CA SER A 89 -15.95 22.44 19.67
C SER A 89 -16.85 22.35 20.91
N ALA A 90 -18.13 22.72 20.80
CA ALA A 90 -19.08 22.64 21.90
C ALA A 90 -19.32 21.20 22.37
N ARG A 91 -19.47 20.23 21.45
CA ARG A 91 -19.68 18.81 21.78
C ARG A 91 -18.44 18.19 22.43
N LEU A 92 -17.26 18.45 21.88
CA LEU A 92 -16.00 17.93 22.42
C LEU A 92 -15.72 18.51 23.82
N ALA A 93 -15.89 19.81 24.01
CA ALA A 93 -15.75 20.46 25.32
C ALA A 93 -16.74 19.91 26.34
N ALA A 94 -18.01 19.67 25.94
CA ALA A 94 -19.01 19.10 26.82
C ALA A 94 -18.67 17.67 27.26
N VAL A 95 -18.18 16.82 26.36
CA VAL A 95 -17.73 15.45 26.70
C VAL A 95 -16.52 15.52 27.64
N ALA A 96 -15.51 16.32 27.32
CA ALA A 96 -14.32 16.46 28.15
C ALA A 96 -14.64 16.97 29.57
N ALA A 97 -15.56 17.92 29.69
CA ALA A 97 -15.97 18.47 30.99
C ALA A 97 -16.78 17.48 31.83
N GLN A 98 -17.53 16.57 31.21
CA GLN A 98 -18.42 15.61 31.90
C GLN A 98 -17.69 14.33 32.31
N ASP A 99 -16.91 13.75 31.39
CA ASP A 99 -16.35 12.38 31.54
C ASP A 99 -14.81 12.36 31.44
N GLY A 100 -14.18 13.53 31.33
CA GLY A 100 -12.74 13.66 31.10
C GLY A 100 -12.37 13.67 29.62
N PRO A 101 -11.25 14.31 29.24
CA PRO A 101 -10.81 14.41 27.84
C PRO A 101 -10.49 13.04 27.22
N GLU A 102 -10.16 12.02 28.03
CA GLU A 102 -9.96 10.64 27.58
C GLU A 102 -11.22 9.98 27.00
N ALA A 103 -12.41 10.52 27.28
CA ALA A 103 -13.67 10.05 26.70
C ALA A 103 -13.85 10.48 25.23
N VAL A 104 -12.93 11.30 24.68
CA VAL A 104 -12.80 11.59 23.26
C VAL A 104 -11.60 10.84 22.71
N ALA A 105 -11.82 9.99 21.71
CA ALA A 105 -10.74 9.33 20.98
C ALA A 105 -10.46 10.05 19.65
N PHE A 106 -9.27 9.83 19.11
CA PHE A 106 -8.86 10.36 17.81
C PHE A 106 -8.38 9.22 16.92
N ALA A 107 -8.93 9.11 15.71
CA ALA A 107 -8.47 8.15 14.71
C ALA A 107 -7.71 8.89 13.63
N VAL A 108 -6.46 8.49 13.36
CA VAL A 108 -5.61 9.15 12.37
C VAL A 108 -5.13 8.08 11.39
N ALA A 109 -5.27 8.32 10.09
CA ALA A 109 -4.73 7.38 9.12
C ALA A 109 -3.21 7.30 9.22
N THR A 110 -2.63 6.16 8.85
CA THR A 110 -1.16 6.03 8.89
C THR A 110 -0.48 7.03 7.93
N PRO A 111 0.58 7.73 8.39
CA PRO A 111 1.34 8.64 7.53
C PRO A 111 2.13 7.89 6.43
N SER A 112 2.18 6.56 6.49
CA SER A 112 2.87 5.74 5.49
C SER A 112 2.08 5.51 4.19
N GLY A 113 0.81 5.93 4.13
CA GLY A 113 -0.07 5.67 2.99
C GLY A 113 -1.22 6.65 2.82
N THR A 114 -1.15 7.83 3.43
CA THR A 114 -2.15 8.88 3.29
C THR A 114 -1.50 10.26 3.37
N MET A 115 -2.18 11.27 2.84
CA MET A 115 -1.70 12.65 2.81
C MET A 115 -1.74 13.34 4.18
N VAL A 116 -2.39 12.73 5.18
CA VAL A 116 -2.42 13.23 6.57
C VAL A 116 -1.01 13.34 7.18
N SER A 117 -0.01 12.71 6.54
CA SER A 117 1.40 12.82 6.91
C SER A 117 1.89 14.27 7.05
N ASP A 118 1.28 15.20 6.31
CA ASP A 118 1.64 16.62 6.33
C ASP A 118 1.17 17.33 7.62
N ALA A 119 0.13 16.82 8.26
CA ALA A 119 -0.48 17.41 9.46
C ALA A 119 -0.26 16.59 10.73
N THR A 120 0.37 15.41 10.63
CA THR A 120 0.42 14.41 11.72
C THR A 120 0.96 14.99 13.03
N GLU A 121 2.07 15.73 13.01
CA GLU A 121 2.65 16.34 14.22
C GLU A 121 1.71 17.35 14.89
N TRP A 122 1.00 18.16 14.09
CA TRP A 122 0.06 19.17 14.60
C TRP A 122 -1.24 18.53 15.11
N ILE A 123 -1.70 17.46 14.47
CA ILE A 123 -2.80 16.63 14.97
C ILE A 123 -2.40 16.03 16.33
N GLU A 124 -1.22 15.42 16.46
CA GLU A 124 -0.77 14.85 17.73
C GLU A 124 -0.64 15.92 18.82
N ARG A 125 -0.10 17.10 18.49
CA ARG A 125 -0.05 18.22 19.42
C ARG A 125 -1.44 18.57 19.91
N PHE A 126 -2.41 18.67 18.99
CA PHE A 126 -3.79 19.00 19.35
C PHE A 126 -4.40 17.94 20.27
N VAL A 127 -4.29 16.65 19.92
CA VAL A 127 -4.84 15.55 20.72
C VAL A 127 -4.25 15.56 22.14
N ARG A 128 -2.93 15.79 22.26
CA ARG A 128 -2.23 15.82 23.54
C ARG A 128 -2.61 17.05 24.37
N ARG A 129 -2.70 18.24 23.77
CA ARG A 129 -3.13 19.47 24.48
C ARG A 129 -4.62 19.50 24.80
N PHE A 130 -5.45 18.81 24.02
CA PHE A 130 -6.84 18.53 24.37
C PHE A 130 -6.95 17.66 25.63
N GLY A 131 -5.95 16.82 25.89
CA GLY A 131 -5.87 15.98 27.08
C GLY A 131 -6.21 14.51 26.85
N SER A 132 -6.39 14.05 25.60
CA SER A 132 -6.77 12.66 25.33
C SER A 132 -5.53 11.78 25.09
N PRO A 133 -5.33 10.70 25.87
CA PRO A 133 -4.25 9.74 25.64
C PRO A 133 -4.60 8.68 24.58
N ASN A 134 -5.71 8.87 23.84
CA ASN A 134 -6.33 7.83 23.02
C ASN A 134 -6.28 8.14 21.51
N THR A 135 -5.15 7.84 20.89
CA THR A 135 -4.96 7.98 19.43
C THR A 135 -4.87 6.62 18.75
N VAL A 136 -5.71 6.36 17.75
CA VAL A 136 -5.71 5.13 16.96
C VAL A 136 -5.12 5.40 15.57
N TYR A 137 -3.96 4.80 15.27
CA TYR A 137 -3.30 4.90 13.97
C TYR A 137 -3.52 3.69 13.04
N SER A 138 -4.12 2.60 13.55
CA SER A 138 -4.14 1.29 12.88
C SER A 138 -2.73 0.72 12.61
N ALA A 139 -1.76 1.11 13.42
CA ALA A 139 -0.36 0.74 13.25
C ALA A 139 -0.02 -0.63 13.89
N GLU A 140 -0.94 -1.21 14.66
CA GLU A 140 -1.03 -2.65 14.98
C GLU A 140 -1.08 -3.51 13.72
N LEU A 141 -1.47 -2.92 12.58
CA LEU A 141 -1.50 -3.55 11.26
C LEU A 141 -0.33 -3.11 10.37
N CYS A 142 0.67 -2.39 10.89
CA CYS A 142 1.69 -1.78 10.05
C CYS A 142 3.11 -2.04 10.57
N ASN A 143 3.59 -1.19 11.48
CA ASN A 143 5.02 -0.97 11.71
C ASN A 143 5.43 -1.07 13.19
N TRP A 144 4.50 -1.24 14.12
CA TRP A 144 4.79 -1.24 15.55
C TRP A 144 5.84 -2.27 15.98
N HIS A 145 5.84 -3.46 15.41
CA HIS A 145 6.86 -4.47 15.71
C HIS A 145 8.26 -3.96 15.34
N LYS A 146 8.44 -3.41 14.13
CA LYS A 146 9.73 -2.84 13.69
C LYS A 146 10.16 -1.64 14.53
N ASP A 147 9.20 -0.82 14.93
CA ASP A 147 9.47 0.46 15.57
C ASP A 147 9.67 0.35 17.09
N PHE A 148 8.97 -0.57 17.76
CA PHE A 148 9.05 -0.77 19.20
C PHE A 148 9.84 -2.02 19.59
N ALA A 149 9.72 -3.13 18.85
CA ALA A 149 10.37 -4.37 19.26
C ALA A 149 11.89 -4.39 18.98
N HIS A 150 12.33 -3.72 17.91
CA HIS A 150 13.75 -3.52 17.61
C HIS A 150 14.48 -2.74 18.72
N ALA A 151 13.79 -1.81 19.39
CA ALA A 151 14.34 -0.99 20.47
C ALA A 151 14.75 -1.85 21.69
N PHE A 152 14.08 -2.97 21.97
CA PHE A 152 14.52 -3.90 23.01
C PHE A 152 15.84 -4.62 22.71
N THR A 153 16.38 -4.48 21.50
CA THR A 153 17.68 -5.06 21.11
C THR A 153 18.74 -3.97 20.93
N PHE A 154 18.45 -2.92 20.16
CA PHE A 154 19.43 -1.88 19.82
C PHE A 154 19.16 -0.50 20.47
N GLY A 155 18.06 -0.33 21.20
CA GLY A 155 17.67 0.97 21.80
C GLY A 155 17.11 1.98 20.80
N CYS A 156 16.77 1.57 19.58
CA CYS A 156 16.16 2.44 18.57
C CYS A 156 15.22 1.66 17.64
N ALA A 157 14.39 2.36 16.88
CA ALA A 157 13.65 1.77 15.76
C ALA A 157 14.61 1.35 14.62
N LEU A 158 14.23 0.36 13.80
CA LEU A 158 15.08 -0.15 12.70
C LEU A 158 15.56 1.01 11.78
N PRO A 159 16.87 1.31 11.76
CA PRO A 159 17.42 2.38 10.92
C PRO A 159 17.39 2.03 9.43
N PRO A 160 17.45 3.03 8.52
CA PRO A 160 17.49 2.75 7.09
C PRO A 160 18.74 1.93 6.71
N PRO A 161 18.60 1.02 5.74
CA PRO A 161 19.71 0.21 5.24
C PRO A 161 20.61 1.03 4.32
N ASP A 162 21.93 0.88 4.46
CA ASP A 162 22.91 1.32 3.47
C ASP A 162 23.17 0.18 2.47
N TYR A 163 22.38 0.13 1.40
CA TYR A 163 22.56 -0.89 0.37
C TYR A 163 23.85 -0.72 -0.44
N GLU A 164 24.26 0.52 -0.71
CA GLU A 164 25.41 0.80 -1.60
C GLU A 164 26.72 0.30 -0.98
N GLY A 165 26.84 0.37 0.34
CA GLY A 165 27.99 -0.17 1.06
C GLY A 165 27.95 -1.67 1.36
N ALA A 166 26.84 -2.38 1.09
CA ALA A 166 26.62 -3.73 1.59
C ALA A 166 27.27 -4.83 0.72
N ASP A 167 27.71 -5.92 1.35
CA ASP A 167 28.03 -7.17 0.63
C ASP A 167 26.75 -8.00 0.42
N LEU A 168 25.87 -7.99 1.42
CA LEU A 168 24.61 -8.72 1.45
C LEU A 168 23.49 -7.85 2.01
N ALA A 169 22.42 -7.67 1.23
CA ALA A 169 21.17 -7.06 1.65
C ALA A 169 20.09 -8.13 1.90
N LEU A 170 19.45 -8.10 3.06
CA LEU A 170 18.33 -8.97 3.41
C LEU A 170 17.01 -8.21 3.41
N LEU A 171 16.06 -8.61 2.57
CA LEU A 171 14.68 -8.13 2.62
C LEU A 171 13.79 -9.21 3.23
N TRP A 172 13.12 -8.89 4.33
CA TRP A 172 12.31 -9.86 5.05
C TRP A 172 10.85 -9.42 5.14
N GLY A 173 9.96 -10.11 4.42
CA GLY A 173 8.55 -9.72 4.34
C GLY A 173 8.34 -8.30 3.80
N PHE A 174 9.25 -7.83 2.95
CA PHE A 174 9.29 -6.47 2.41
C PHE A 174 9.54 -6.48 0.89
N ASN A 175 8.70 -5.77 0.15
CA ASN A 175 8.80 -5.64 -1.31
C ASN A 175 8.84 -4.16 -1.72
N PRO A 176 10.03 -3.52 -1.71
CA PRO A 176 10.19 -2.11 -2.02
C PRO A 176 9.69 -1.74 -3.42
N ALA A 177 9.75 -2.64 -4.41
CA ALA A 177 9.28 -2.37 -5.77
C ALA A 177 7.79 -2.00 -5.84
N LYS A 178 6.97 -2.45 -4.87
CA LYS A 178 5.54 -2.08 -4.78
C LYS A 178 5.24 -1.06 -3.69
N THR A 179 6.07 -0.98 -2.65
CA THR A 179 5.73 -0.23 -1.44
C THR A 179 6.63 0.97 -1.15
N TRP A 180 7.82 1.05 -1.76
CA TRP A 180 8.78 2.13 -1.55
C TRP A 180 9.78 2.23 -2.71
N LEU A 181 9.40 2.94 -3.78
CA LEU A 181 10.19 3.00 -5.02
C LEU A 181 11.59 3.56 -4.81
N ALA A 182 11.79 4.53 -3.91
CA ALA A 182 13.11 5.07 -3.62
C ALA A 182 14.06 3.97 -3.05
N GLN A 183 13.57 3.11 -2.15
CA GLN A 183 14.31 1.92 -1.66
C GLN A 183 14.59 0.94 -2.81
N SER A 184 13.62 0.73 -3.70
CA SER A 184 13.78 -0.16 -4.85
C SER A 184 14.89 0.33 -5.78
N ALA A 185 14.93 1.63 -6.09
CA ALA A 185 15.96 2.21 -6.94
C ALA A 185 17.35 2.12 -6.30
N ALA A 186 17.45 2.41 -5.00
CA ALA A 186 18.71 2.27 -4.25
C ALA A 186 19.22 0.82 -4.24
N LEU A 187 18.32 -0.15 -4.04
CA LEU A 187 18.68 -1.56 -4.06
C LEU A 187 19.13 -2.03 -5.45
N SER A 188 18.43 -1.64 -6.52
CA SER A 188 18.83 -1.97 -7.89
C SER A 188 20.20 -1.39 -8.24
N ALA A 189 20.50 -0.17 -7.80
CA ALA A 189 21.82 0.43 -7.97
C ALA A 189 22.92 -0.35 -7.21
N ALA A 190 22.63 -0.77 -5.98
CA ALA A 190 23.55 -1.57 -5.17
C ALA A 190 23.83 -2.95 -5.79
N GLN A 191 22.81 -3.63 -6.33
CA GLN A 191 22.96 -4.92 -7.03
C GLN A 191 23.83 -4.78 -8.28
N ALA A 192 23.68 -3.68 -9.05
CA ALA A 192 24.52 -3.41 -10.21
C ALA A 192 26.01 -3.25 -9.85
N HIS A 193 26.33 -2.92 -8.59
CA HIS A 193 27.69 -2.82 -8.06
C HIS A 193 28.15 -4.10 -7.34
N GLY A 194 27.37 -5.19 -7.40
CA GLY A 194 27.75 -6.51 -6.88
C GLY A 194 27.21 -6.84 -5.49
N THR A 195 26.32 -6.01 -4.91
CA THR A 195 25.63 -6.35 -3.66
C THR A 195 24.73 -7.56 -3.88
N ARG A 196 24.87 -8.58 -3.03
CA ARG A 196 24.02 -9.77 -3.08
C ARG A 196 22.70 -9.52 -2.34
N LEU A 197 21.64 -10.17 -2.77
CA LEU A 197 20.29 -9.97 -2.27
C LEU A 197 19.67 -11.29 -1.79
N ALA A 198 19.27 -11.32 -0.52
CA ALA A 198 18.41 -12.37 0.03
C ALA A 198 17.01 -11.83 0.30
N VAL A 199 15.98 -12.54 -0.16
CA VAL A 199 14.58 -12.21 0.03
C VAL A 199 13.86 -13.36 0.73
N VAL A 200 13.31 -13.08 1.91
CA VAL A 200 12.44 -14.01 2.63
C VAL A 200 10.99 -13.55 2.45
N ASP A 201 10.26 -14.24 1.60
CA ASP A 201 8.88 -13.90 1.22
C ASP A 201 8.16 -15.18 0.74
N PRO A 202 6.94 -15.50 1.23
CA PRO A 202 6.15 -16.62 0.70
C PRO A 202 5.87 -16.51 -0.81
N ARG A 203 5.98 -15.31 -1.38
CA ARG A 203 5.80 -15.02 -2.79
C ARG A 203 7.14 -14.79 -3.45
N ARG A 204 7.25 -15.19 -4.71
CA ARG A 204 8.34 -14.71 -5.57
C ARG A 204 8.05 -13.28 -6.03
N SER A 205 8.20 -12.36 -5.08
CA SER A 205 7.95 -10.93 -5.29
C SER A 205 8.90 -10.34 -6.35
N THR A 206 8.61 -9.13 -6.83
CA THR A 206 9.47 -8.44 -7.81
C THR A 206 10.92 -8.33 -7.33
N SER A 207 11.14 -8.08 -6.03
CA SER A 207 12.48 -8.10 -5.44
C SER A 207 13.10 -9.52 -5.39
N ALA A 208 12.29 -10.57 -5.24
CA ALA A 208 12.76 -11.95 -5.23
C ALA A 208 13.17 -12.49 -6.62
N LEU A 209 12.69 -11.88 -7.72
CA LEU A 209 13.03 -12.32 -9.08
C LEU A 209 14.53 -12.23 -9.38
N HIS A 210 15.21 -11.25 -8.77
CA HIS A 210 16.64 -11.00 -8.92
C HIS A 210 17.43 -11.29 -7.65
N ALA A 211 16.84 -12.01 -6.70
CA ALA A 211 17.53 -12.36 -5.47
C ALA A 211 18.47 -13.54 -5.68
N ASP A 212 19.66 -13.46 -5.09
CA ASP A 212 20.59 -14.58 -4.97
C ASP A 212 19.99 -15.72 -4.13
N HIS A 213 19.21 -15.35 -3.11
CA HIS A 213 18.52 -16.28 -2.23
C HIS A 213 17.07 -15.85 -2.11
N TRP A 214 16.13 -16.68 -2.57
CA TRP A 214 14.71 -16.52 -2.27
C TRP A 214 14.24 -17.67 -1.39
N LEU A 215 13.84 -17.35 -0.15
CA LEU A 215 13.35 -18.32 0.81
C LEU A 215 11.83 -18.21 0.92
N ARG A 216 11.13 -19.22 0.39
CA ARG A 216 9.66 -19.30 0.37
C ARG A 216 9.10 -19.73 1.73
N VAL A 217 9.18 -18.83 2.71
CA VAL A 217 8.79 -19.08 4.10
C VAL A 217 7.28 -19.33 4.26
N ARG A 218 6.89 -20.28 5.13
CA ARG A 218 5.52 -20.43 5.62
C ARG A 218 5.12 -19.15 6.39
N PRO A 219 4.05 -18.44 5.99
CA PRO A 219 3.66 -17.20 6.65
C PRO A 219 3.47 -17.38 8.17
N GLY A 220 4.11 -16.52 8.97
CA GLY A 220 4.05 -16.57 10.44
C GLY A 220 5.12 -17.43 11.11
N THR A 221 6.07 -18.00 10.34
CA THR A 221 7.16 -18.85 10.88
C THR A 221 8.55 -18.22 10.81
N ASP A 222 8.61 -16.93 10.49
CA ASP A 222 9.84 -16.16 10.29
C ASP A 222 10.79 -16.19 11.49
N ALA A 223 10.26 -16.12 12.72
CA ALA A 223 11.06 -16.24 13.94
C ALA A 223 11.81 -17.59 14.04
N ALA A 224 11.20 -18.69 13.57
CA ALA A 224 11.84 -20.00 13.55
C ALA A 224 13.00 -20.03 12.56
N LEU A 225 12.85 -19.40 11.39
CA LEU A 225 13.93 -19.27 10.41
C LEU A 225 15.08 -18.42 10.97
N ALA A 226 14.78 -17.26 11.57
CA ALA A 226 15.80 -16.38 12.13
C ALA A 226 16.61 -17.05 13.25
N LEU A 227 15.92 -17.74 14.19
CA LEU A 227 16.58 -18.51 15.26
C LEU A 227 17.39 -19.70 14.71
N GLY A 228 16.92 -20.33 13.64
CA GLY A 228 17.63 -21.39 12.94
C GLY A 228 18.91 -20.92 12.26
N LEU A 229 18.84 -19.79 11.55
CA LEU A 229 20.03 -19.15 10.94
C LEU A 229 21.03 -18.74 12.03
N ALA A 230 20.56 -18.14 13.13
CA ALA A 230 21.41 -17.80 14.25
C ALA A 230 22.09 -19.04 14.86
N HIS A 231 21.36 -20.15 15.02
CA HIS A 231 21.92 -21.42 15.47
C HIS A 231 23.07 -21.89 14.57
N LEU A 232 22.88 -21.86 13.25
CA LEU A 232 23.91 -22.28 12.29
C LEU A 232 25.15 -21.38 12.31
N LEU A 233 24.98 -20.05 12.42
CA LEU A 233 26.11 -19.12 12.57
C LEU A 233 26.88 -19.38 13.86
N ILE A 234 26.16 -19.60 14.95
CA ILE A 234 26.73 -19.88 16.26
C ILE A 234 27.53 -21.19 16.26
N GLU A 235 26.98 -22.28 15.72
CA GLU A 235 27.65 -23.60 15.70
C GLU A 235 28.88 -23.61 14.78
N SER A 236 28.83 -22.84 13.68
CA SER A 236 29.95 -22.74 12.74
C SER A 236 31.03 -21.74 13.17
N GLY A 237 30.77 -20.91 14.18
CA GLY A 237 31.62 -19.76 14.51
C GLY A 237 31.59 -18.65 13.45
N GLY A 238 30.57 -18.61 12.60
CA GLY A 238 30.40 -17.66 11.50
C GLY A 238 29.81 -16.30 11.91
N TYR A 239 29.93 -15.91 13.18
CA TYR A 239 29.46 -14.62 13.69
C TYR A 239 30.63 -13.73 14.14
N ASP A 240 30.40 -12.43 14.27
CA ASP A 240 31.41 -11.48 14.80
C ASP A 240 31.53 -11.63 16.31
N GLU A 241 32.39 -12.57 16.74
CA GLU A 241 32.63 -12.85 18.15
C GLU A 241 33.22 -11.66 18.91
N ALA A 242 34.05 -10.83 18.25
CA ALA A 242 34.66 -9.66 18.88
C ALA A 242 33.59 -8.60 19.19
N PHE A 243 32.69 -8.33 18.25
CA PHE A 243 31.54 -7.46 18.48
C PHE A 243 30.63 -8.00 19.58
N VAL A 244 30.31 -9.31 19.54
CA VAL A 244 29.47 -9.94 20.57
C VAL A 244 30.06 -9.77 21.96
N ARG A 245 31.37 -9.93 22.13
CA ARG A 245 32.04 -9.77 23.43
C ARG A 245 32.13 -8.32 23.89
N ALA A 246 32.31 -7.37 22.98
CA ALA A 246 32.58 -5.97 23.34
C ALA A 246 31.32 -5.10 23.45
N TRP A 247 30.33 -5.33 22.58
CA TRP A 247 29.22 -4.40 22.34
C TRP A 247 27.82 -4.98 22.52
N THR A 248 27.72 -6.26 22.86
CA THR A 248 26.46 -6.88 23.29
C THR A 248 26.48 -7.16 24.78
N ASN A 249 25.31 -7.45 25.37
CA ASN A 249 25.22 -7.94 26.73
C ASN A 249 25.54 -9.44 26.86
N GLY A 250 25.97 -10.09 25.78
CA GLY A 250 26.27 -11.52 25.72
C GLY A 250 27.18 -12.05 26.84
N PRO A 251 28.29 -11.37 27.22
CA PRO A 251 29.16 -11.84 28.30
C PRO A 251 28.65 -11.57 29.72
N LEU A 252 27.63 -10.73 29.88
CA LEU A 252 27.10 -10.41 31.21
C LEU A 252 26.47 -11.67 31.83
N LEU A 253 26.82 -11.95 33.07
CA LEU A 253 26.36 -13.13 33.79
C LEU A 253 24.90 -12.96 34.22
N VAL A 254 24.07 -13.93 33.85
CA VAL A 254 22.68 -14.10 34.26
C VAL A 254 22.60 -15.19 35.31
N ARG A 255 22.01 -14.89 36.46
CA ARG A 255 21.77 -15.86 37.52
C ARG A 255 20.74 -16.89 37.06
N SER A 256 20.94 -18.15 37.40
CA SER A 256 20.04 -19.23 36.95
C SER A 256 18.83 -19.45 37.85
N ASP A 257 18.82 -18.89 39.04
CA ASP A 257 17.73 -19.00 40.02
C ASP A 257 16.57 -18.05 39.74
N ASP A 258 16.85 -16.81 39.34
CA ASP A 258 15.83 -15.78 39.06
C ASP A 258 15.87 -15.21 37.64
N GLY A 259 16.92 -15.50 36.85
CA GLY A 259 17.08 -14.97 35.50
C GLY A 259 17.53 -13.51 35.44
N ARG A 260 17.90 -12.90 36.56
CA ARG A 260 18.42 -11.54 36.60
C ARG A 260 19.92 -11.52 36.31
N PHE A 261 20.39 -10.45 35.70
CA PHE A 261 21.81 -10.15 35.55
C PHE A 261 22.46 -9.95 36.92
N LEU A 262 23.59 -10.59 37.14
CA LEU A 262 24.40 -10.43 38.34
C LEU A 262 25.02 -9.01 38.33
N ARG A 263 24.77 -8.24 39.40
CA ARG A 263 25.34 -6.89 39.59
C ARG A 263 26.54 -6.91 40.54
N ALA A 264 27.31 -5.83 40.54
CA ALA A 264 28.45 -5.68 41.44
C ALA A 264 28.05 -5.72 42.93
N THR A 265 26.85 -5.26 43.27
CA THR A 265 26.30 -5.34 44.64
C THR A 265 26.03 -6.77 45.10
N ASP A 266 25.69 -7.67 44.18
CA ASP A 266 25.42 -9.07 44.46
C ASP A 266 26.69 -9.88 44.77
N LEU A 267 27.86 -9.45 44.28
CA LEU A 267 29.12 -10.17 44.47
C LEU A 267 29.63 -10.13 45.90
N ASP A 268 30.17 -11.27 46.35
CA ASP A 268 30.93 -11.36 47.60
C ASP A 268 32.06 -10.31 47.59
N PRO A 269 32.20 -9.48 48.64
CA PRO A 269 33.28 -8.51 48.74
C PRO A 269 34.70 -9.08 48.53
N THR A 270 34.93 -10.36 48.81
CA THR A 270 36.23 -11.00 48.56
C THR A 270 36.52 -11.26 47.07
N ASP A 271 35.48 -11.30 46.26
CA ASP A 271 35.53 -11.57 44.81
C ASP A 271 35.43 -10.29 43.96
N ARG A 272 35.34 -9.10 44.59
CA ARG A 272 35.21 -7.81 43.88
C ARG A 272 36.49 -7.30 43.19
N GLY A 273 37.62 -7.99 43.29
CA GLY A 273 38.92 -7.48 42.83
C GLY A 273 39.42 -6.29 43.67
N ALA A 274 40.72 -5.98 43.59
CA ALA A 274 41.31 -4.87 44.33
C ALA A 274 40.74 -3.52 43.88
N ALA A 275 40.54 -2.61 44.84
CA ALA A 275 39.90 -1.31 44.67
C ALA A 275 40.45 -0.46 43.50
N ASP A 276 39.52 0.17 42.79
CA ASP A 276 39.68 1.28 41.86
C ASP A 276 40.71 2.35 42.35
N PRO A 277 41.77 2.67 41.59
CA PRO A 277 42.74 3.69 41.97
C PRO A 277 42.23 5.15 41.82
N GLY A 278 40.97 5.39 41.46
CA GLY A 278 40.46 6.71 41.07
C GLY A 278 39.74 7.56 42.13
N ARG A 279 39.63 7.14 43.40
CA ARG A 279 38.82 7.90 44.38
C ARG A 279 39.63 8.92 45.18
N ALA A 280 39.75 10.15 44.66
CA ALA A 280 40.16 11.31 45.45
C ALA A 280 38.97 11.94 46.19
N ASP A 281 39.18 12.22 47.48
CA ASP A 281 38.26 12.83 48.44
C ASP A 281 38.02 14.33 48.12
N PRO A 282 36.78 14.86 48.10
CA PRO A 282 36.54 16.25 47.71
C PRO A 282 36.82 17.20 48.89
N GLY A 283 38.05 17.72 48.94
CA GLY A 283 38.45 18.81 49.83
C GLY A 283 38.52 20.16 49.09
N ALA A 284 37.58 21.05 49.42
CA ALA A 284 37.58 22.52 49.32
C ALA A 284 38.56 23.25 48.37
N ALA A 285 38.03 23.95 47.35
CA ALA A 285 38.55 25.25 46.90
C ALA A 285 37.50 26.07 46.08
N ASP A 286 37.60 27.38 46.26
CA ASP A 286 36.76 28.54 45.88
C ASP A 286 36.68 28.82 44.35
N PRO A 287 35.69 29.60 43.86
CA PRO A 287 35.37 29.78 42.45
C PRO A 287 36.11 30.98 41.83
N GLY A 288 36.50 30.85 40.56
CA GLY A 288 36.81 32.02 39.74
C GLY A 288 37.90 31.81 38.71
N ALA A 289 37.50 31.45 37.48
CA ALA A 289 38.11 31.93 36.25
C ALA A 289 37.22 31.55 35.06
N ALA A 290 36.59 32.54 34.45
CA ALA A 290 35.88 32.40 33.20
C ALA A 290 36.89 32.33 32.03
N VAL A 291 36.70 31.38 31.11
CA VAL A 291 37.21 31.42 29.73
C VAL A 291 36.11 30.86 28.81
N PRO A 292 35.85 31.48 27.63
CA PRO A 292 34.60 31.33 26.90
C PRO A 292 34.64 30.28 25.79
N GLY A 293 33.44 29.77 25.43
CA GLY A 293 33.15 29.24 24.10
C GLY A 293 33.43 27.76 23.89
N ALA A 294 32.55 26.90 24.41
CA ALA A 294 32.31 25.57 23.86
C ALA A 294 30.80 25.48 23.60
N ALA A 295 30.43 25.36 22.34
CA ALA A 295 29.06 25.11 21.93
C ALA A 295 28.67 23.73 22.47
N ASP A 296 27.65 23.74 23.32
CA ASP A 296 26.98 22.60 23.91
C ASP A 296 26.41 21.73 22.77
N VAL A 297 27.08 20.63 22.45
CA VAL A 297 26.60 19.64 21.48
C VAL A 297 25.68 18.69 22.24
N GLY A 298 24.55 19.24 22.70
CA GLY A 298 23.47 18.47 23.28
C GLY A 298 22.98 17.42 22.29
N ALA A 299 22.77 16.20 22.79
CA ALA A 299 22.06 15.14 22.10
C ALA A 299 20.79 15.72 21.46
N THR A 300 20.73 15.71 20.13
CA THR A 300 19.68 16.39 19.36
C THR A 300 18.81 15.36 18.64
N ASP A 301 17.62 15.21 19.24
CA ASP A 301 16.36 14.60 18.79
C ASP A 301 15.94 15.06 17.39
N PRO A 302 15.53 14.13 16.50
CA PRO A 302 14.71 14.51 15.36
C PRO A 302 13.59 13.49 15.03
N GLY A 303 12.37 13.82 15.46
CA GLY A 303 11.12 13.06 15.29
C GLY A 303 10.42 13.05 13.92
N ALA A 304 11.11 12.80 12.79
CA ALA A 304 10.43 12.74 11.48
C ALA A 304 9.47 11.52 11.29
N THR A 305 9.45 10.60 12.26
CA THR A 305 8.67 9.35 12.23
C THR A 305 7.39 9.38 13.06
N GLY A 306 7.14 10.43 13.86
CA GLY A 306 6.04 10.43 14.83
C GLY A 306 6.13 9.23 15.79
N LEU A 307 7.33 8.72 16.06
CA LEU A 307 7.57 7.67 17.03
C LEU A 307 8.52 8.21 18.09
N PRO A 308 8.24 7.96 19.38
CA PRO A 308 9.05 8.49 20.46
C PRO A 308 10.46 7.92 20.40
N GLU A 309 11.46 8.80 20.57
CA GLU A 309 12.80 8.39 20.97
C GLU A 309 12.67 7.64 22.30
N THR A 310 12.75 6.32 22.23
CA THR A 310 12.67 5.47 23.41
C THR A 310 14.07 5.29 23.94
N ASP A 311 14.55 6.25 24.71
CA ASP A 311 15.70 6.00 25.56
C ASP A 311 15.28 5.00 26.64
N LEU A 312 15.59 3.72 26.44
CA LEU A 312 15.32 2.67 27.42
C LEU A 312 16.38 2.62 28.52
N SER A 313 17.37 3.52 28.50
CA SER A 313 18.45 3.59 29.48
C SER A 313 18.13 4.44 30.71
N GLU A 314 17.03 5.19 30.72
CA GLU A 314 16.56 5.91 31.91
C GLU A 314 16.18 4.91 33.01
N ALA A 315 16.94 4.95 34.12
CA ALA A 315 16.68 4.16 35.31
C ALA A 315 15.47 4.72 36.08
N GLU A 316 14.69 3.85 36.72
CA GLU A 316 13.65 4.28 37.65
C GLU A 316 14.29 5.12 38.79
N PRO A 317 13.60 6.14 39.33
CA PRO A 317 14.15 6.97 40.41
C PRO A 317 14.40 6.13 41.67
N GLY A 318 15.64 5.62 41.81
CA GLY A 318 16.07 4.77 42.91
C GLY A 318 17.38 3.99 42.69
N ASP A 319 17.83 3.79 41.45
CA ASP A 319 18.85 2.75 41.14
C ASP A 319 20.34 3.11 41.33
N GLY A 320 20.68 4.37 41.65
CA GLY A 320 22.06 4.77 42.01
C GLY A 320 23.17 4.38 41.03
N ASP A 321 24.43 4.36 41.49
CA ASP A 321 25.65 4.07 40.70
C ASP A 321 25.82 2.56 40.34
N ASP A 322 24.84 1.71 40.67
CA ASP A 322 24.92 0.24 40.49
C ASP A 322 24.20 -0.27 39.22
N ALA A 323 23.29 0.53 38.64
CA ALA A 323 22.49 0.16 37.46
C ALA A 323 23.32 -0.30 36.26
N THR A 324 24.54 0.26 36.11
CA THR A 324 25.46 0.01 34.98
C THR A 324 26.62 -0.94 35.32
N ARG A 325 26.70 -1.44 36.56
CA ARG A 325 27.83 -2.26 37.06
C ARG A 325 27.45 -3.74 37.09
N PHE A 326 27.68 -4.41 35.96
CA PHE A 326 27.38 -5.82 35.76
C PHE A 326 28.58 -6.71 36.10
N VAL A 327 28.40 -8.03 36.04
CA VAL A 327 29.48 -9.00 36.24
C VAL A 327 29.69 -9.83 34.99
N VAL A 328 30.95 -9.97 34.58
CA VAL A 328 31.41 -10.89 33.53
C VAL A 328 32.28 -11.98 34.14
N TRP A 329 32.58 -13.03 33.39
CA TRP A 329 33.57 -14.03 33.79
C TRP A 329 34.82 -13.92 32.92
N ASP A 330 35.97 -13.60 33.49
CA ASP A 330 37.23 -13.58 32.76
C ASP A 330 37.82 -15.01 32.72
N GLU A 331 38.00 -15.55 31.52
CA GLU A 331 38.51 -16.91 31.29
C GLU A 331 40.02 -17.04 31.53
N THR A 332 40.75 -15.94 31.46
CA THR A 332 42.20 -15.87 31.74
C THR A 332 42.46 -15.87 33.25
N THR A 333 41.70 -15.10 34.03
CA THR A 333 41.84 -15.06 35.50
C THR A 333 41.04 -16.16 36.19
N GLY A 334 40.01 -16.70 35.53
CA GLY A 334 39.14 -17.75 36.05
C GLY A 334 38.22 -17.27 37.18
N ARG A 335 37.83 -15.98 37.16
CA ARG A 335 37.08 -15.33 38.24
C ARG A 335 35.99 -14.40 37.67
N PRO A 336 34.94 -14.08 38.46
CA PRO A 336 34.01 -13.02 38.11
C PRO A 336 34.70 -11.65 38.21
N GLU A 337 34.42 -10.76 37.26
CA GLU A 337 34.92 -9.39 37.24
C GLU A 337 33.78 -8.39 37.06
N VAL A 338 33.89 -7.23 37.72
CA VAL A 338 32.89 -6.16 37.60
C VAL A 338 33.15 -5.36 36.32
N TYR A 339 32.12 -5.22 35.50
CA TYR A 339 32.14 -4.45 34.27
C TYR A 339 31.12 -3.30 34.33
N ASP A 340 31.61 -2.06 34.33
CA ASP A 340 30.78 -0.87 34.19
C ASP A 340 30.57 -0.55 32.71
N THR A 341 29.32 -0.67 32.24
CA THR A 341 28.98 -0.50 30.82
C THR A 341 29.00 0.96 30.35
N ARG A 342 29.24 1.93 31.25
CA ARG A 342 29.61 3.30 30.87
C ARG A 342 30.98 3.37 30.22
N ALA A 343 31.88 2.43 30.47
CA ALA A 343 33.19 2.36 29.83
C ALA A 343 33.20 1.35 28.66
N ALA A 344 34.15 1.50 27.73
CA ALA A 344 34.44 0.46 26.75
C ALA A 344 34.92 -0.83 27.45
N ALA A 345 34.61 -2.00 26.86
CA ALA A 345 35.11 -3.27 27.39
C ALA A 345 36.65 -3.31 27.35
N VAL A 346 37.28 -3.73 28.45
CA VAL A 346 38.73 -3.94 28.54
C VAL A 346 39.00 -5.43 28.34
N ALA A 347 39.86 -5.79 27.38
CA ALA A 347 40.18 -7.17 27.01
C ALA A 347 38.94 -8.09 26.83
N PRO A 348 37.92 -7.70 26.04
CA PRO A 348 36.69 -8.46 25.86
C PRO A 348 36.91 -9.89 25.32
N GLU A 349 38.04 -10.15 24.66
CA GLU A 349 38.48 -11.48 24.23
C GLU A 349 38.59 -12.50 25.39
N HIS A 350 38.70 -12.04 26.64
CA HIS A 350 38.72 -12.91 27.82
C HIS A 350 37.32 -13.24 28.37
N PHE A 351 36.26 -12.51 27.99
CA PHE A 351 34.96 -12.65 28.68
C PHE A 351 34.19 -13.89 28.25
N ALA A 352 33.88 -14.82 29.14
CA ALA A 352 33.14 -16.03 28.79
C ALA A 352 31.80 -15.74 28.08
N LEU A 353 31.58 -16.39 26.93
CA LEU A 353 30.28 -16.43 26.25
C LEU A 353 29.48 -17.70 26.57
N ARG A 354 30.15 -18.74 27.11
CA ARG A 354 29.63 -20.10 27.20
C ARG A 354 29.79 -20.75 28.57
N GLY A 355 28.86 -21.65 28.87
CA GLY A 355 28.91 -22.55 30.03
C GLY A 355 28.46 -21.92 31.35
N VAL A 356 28.26 -22.79 32.34
CA VAL A 356 27.82 -22.42 33.70
C VAL A 356 29.03 -22.07 34.56
N ARG A 357 28.92 -21.02 35.37
CA ARG A 357 29.91 -20.59 36.36
C ARG A 357 29.26 -20.57 37.74
N GLN A 358 29.98 -21.03 38.75
CA GLN A 358 29.51 -20.96 40.14
C GLN A 358 30.04 -19.67 40.75
N VAL A 359 29.14 -18.75 41.11
CA VAL A 359 29.53 -17.44 41.64
C VAL A 359 29.02 -17.29 43.07
N ARG A 360 29.90 -16.84 43.96
CA ARG A 360 29.55 -16.60 45.36
C ARG A 360 28.93 -15.22 45.50
N THR A 361 27.73 -15.17 46.06
CA THR A 361 27.01 -13.92 46.31
C THR A 361 27.34 -13.37 47.70
N ARG A 362 27.06 -12.08 47.91
CA ARG A 362 27.28 -11.35 49.16
C ARG A 362 26.63 -12.00 50.38
N ASP A 363 25.51 -12.69 50.19
CA ASP A 363 24.79 -13.40 51.25
C ASP A 363 25.42 -14.75 51.62
N GLY A 364 26.56 -15.09 51.01
CA GLY A 364 27.32 -16.32 51.27
C GLY A 364 26.80 -17.54 50.52
N HIS A 365 25.81 -17.37 49.63
CA HIS A 365 25.31 -18.43 48.76
C HIS A 365 26.16 -18.56 47.50
N THR A 366 26.18 -19.75 46.91
CA THR A 366 26.77 -19.96 45.57
C THR A 366 25.63 -20.16 44.58
N VAL A 367 25.56 -19.26 43.60
CA VAL A 367 24.52 -19.26 42.57
C VAL A 367 25.15 -19.67 41.23
N PRO A 368 24.55 -20.62 40.49
CA PRO A 368 24.96 -20.90 39.13
C PRO A 368 24.57 -19.74 38.21
N CYS A 369 25.55 -19.15 37.55
CA CYS A 369 25.38 -18.08 36.58
C CYS A 369 25.80 -18.56 35.18
N VAL A 370 25.18 -18.03 34.14
CA VAL A 370 25.54 -18.27 32.74
C VAL A 370 25.62 -16.95 32.00
N PRO A 371 26.54 -16.78 31.03
CA PRO A 371 26.51 -15.61 30.16
C PRO A 371 25.16 -15.49 29.42
N ALA A 372 24.68 -14.27 29.18
CA ALA A 372 23.46 -14.06 28.38
C ALA A 372 23.54 -14.68 26.97
N PHE A 373 24.73 -14.72 26.37
CA PHE A 373 24.95 -15.36 25.07
C PHE A 373 24.64 -16.86 25.12
N GLU A 374 25.00 -17.54 26.22
CA GLU A 374 24.65 -18.95 26.42
C GLU A 374 23.13 -19.15 26.46
N ARG A 375 22.38 -18.25 27.09
CA ARG A 375 20.89 -18.28 27.08
C ARG A 375 20.33 -18.11 25.68
N TYR A 376 20.83 -17.14 24.92
CA TYR A 376 20.40 -16.88 23.55
C TYR A 376 20.71 -18.07 22.63
N ALA A 377 21.92 -18.63 22.72
CA ALA A 377 22.32 -19.78 21.93
C ALA A 377 21.54 -21.05 22.30
N GLN A 378 21.18 -21.26 23.57
CA GLN A 378 20.28 -22.34 23.97
C GLN A 378 18.88 -22.17 23.37
N ALA A 379 18.39 -20.94 23.20
CA ALA A 379 17.13 -20.68 22.52
C ALA A 379 17.23 -21.00 21.01
N CYS A 380 18.34 -20.60 20.37
CA CYS A 380 18.63 -20.92 18.98
C CYS A 380 18.77 -22.44 18.74
N ALA A 381 19.45 -23.17 19.64
CA ALA A 381 19.65 -24.62 19.53
C ALA A 381 18.35 -25.44 19.61
N ARG A 382 17.23 -24.84 20.02
CA ARG A 382 15.89 -25.48 19.92
C ARG A 382 15.38 -25.55 18.48
N TRP A 383 16.05 -24.89 17.55
CA TRP A 383 15.75 -24.79 16.13
C TRP A 383 16.87 -25.42 15.29
N PRO A 384 17.11 -26.74 15.42
CA PRO A 384 17.99 -27.45 14.50
C PRO A 384 17.43 -27.40 13.07
N LEU A 385 18.31 -27.59 12.10
CA LEU A 385 18.03 -27.38 10.68
C LEU A 385 16.79 -28.14 10.17
N ASP A 386 16.64 -29.40 10.57
CA ASP A 386 15.50 -30.27 10.22
C ASP A 386 14.18 -29.71 10.75
N ARG A 387 14.17 -29.22 12.00
CA ARG A 387 13.00 -28.61 12.61
C ARG A 387 12.63 -27.29 11.95
N VAL A 388 13.63 -26.47 11.62
CA VAL A 388 13.41 -25.20 10.92
C VAL A 388 12.76 -25.48 9.57
N ALA A 389 13.35 -26.38 8.77
CA ALA A 389 12.82 -26.77 7.47
C ALA A 389 11.38 -27.30 7.55
N ALA A 390 11.09 -28.17 8.53
CA ALA A 390 9.74 -28.70 8.74
C ALA A 390 8.71 -27.62 9.12
N THR A 391 9.13 -26.64 9.93
CA THR A 391 8.24 -25.58 10.42
C THR A 391 7.98 -24.52 9.34
N THR A 392 9.02 -24.13 8.61
CA THR A 392 8.98 -23.03 7.64
C THR A 392 8.68 -23.46 6.22
N TRP A 393 8.71 -24.77 5.95
CA TRP A 393 8.58 -25.37 4.61
C TRP A 393 9.71 -25.01 3.64
N ILE A 394 10.82 -24.46 4.15
CA ILE A 394 12.00 -24.14 3.33
C ILE A 394 12.93 -25.35 3.32
N PRO A 395 13.45 -25.79 2.17
CA PRO A 395 14.43 -26.87 2.10
C PRO A 395 15.69 -26.58 2.93
N GLU A 396 16.22 -27.60 3.59
CA GLU A 396 17.43 -27.50 4.42
C GLU A 396 18.63 -26.90 3.66
N ALA A 397 18.75 -27.22 2.36
CA ALA A 397 19.82 -26.73 1.51
C ALA A 397 19.78 -25.20 1.31
N GLU A 398 18.58 -24.62 1.17
CA GLU A 398 18.40 -23.17 1.00
C GLU A 398 18.71 -22.42 2.29
N ILE A 399 18.25 -22.96 3.43
CA ILE A 399 18.55 -22.40 4.76
C ILE A 399 20.06 -22.41 5.01
N ARG A 400 20.72 -23.54 4.73
CA ARG A 400 22.17 -23.67 4.87
C ARG A 400 22.92 -22.72 3.95
N ALA A 401 22.51 -22.60 2.69
CA ALA A 401 23.14 -21.69 1.74
C ALA A 401 23.09 -20.23 2.22
N LEU A 402 21.95 -19.77 2.76
CA LEU A 402 21.84 -18.43 3.32
C LEU A 402 22.69 -18.27 4.61
N ALA A 403 22.73 -19.28 5.49
CA ALA A 403 23.57 -19.24 6.69
C ALA A 403 25.07 -19.15 6.33
N GLU A 404 25.51 -19.90 5.31
CA GLU A 404 26.88 -19.82 4.80
C GLU A 404 27.19 -18.47 4.16
N GLU A 405 26.21 -17.86 3.50
CA GLU A 405 26.35 -16.51 2.94
C GLU A 405 26.49 -15.46 4.04
N LEU A 406 25.62 -15.51 5.05
CA LEU A 406 25.69 -14.65 6.23
C LEU A 406 27.03 -14.77 6.96
N ALA A 407 27.58 -15.98 7.07
CA ALA A 407 28.88 -16.23 7.69
C ALA A 407 30.07 -15.66 6.88
N ARG A 408 29.91 -15.50 5.56
CA ARG A 408 30.94 -14.97 4.66
C ARG A 408 30.87 -13.45 4.51
N ALA A 409 29.67 -12.89 4.54
CA ALA A 409 29.45 -11.46 4.38
C ALA A 409 30.06 -10.68 5.56
N ARG A 410 30.72 -9.55 5.26
CA ARG A 410 31.30 -8.68 6.30
C ARG A 410 30.41 -7.47 6.57
N ARG A 411 29.72 -7.01 5.53
CA ARG A 411 28.81 -5.87 5.58
C ARG A 411 27.41 -6.34 5.22
N VAL A 412 26.60 -6.57 6.25
CA VAL A 412 25.24 -7.04 6.11
C VAL A 412 24.30 -5.89 6.44
N THR A 413 23.28 -5.67 5.62
CA THR A 413 22.18 -4.76 5.92
C THR A 413 20.85 -5.50 5.80
N TYR A 414 19.84 -5.11 6.59
CA TYR A 414 18.53 -5.74 6.49
C TYR A 414 17.37 -4.76 6.60
N TYR A 415 16.23 -5.15 6.03
CA TYR A 415 14.98 -4.45 6.23
C TYR A 415 13.80 -5.42 6.35
N GLY A 416 13.15 -5.39 7.52
CA GLY A 416 11.90 -6.08 7.80
C GLY A 416 10.71 -5.12 7.86
N TRP A 417 9.53 -5.51 7.37
CA TRP A 417 8.32 -4.67 7.48
C TRP A 417 7.02 -5.47 7.67
N THR A 418 5.92 -5.07 7.02
CA THR A 418 4.56 -5.60 7.27
C THR A 418 4.42 -7.12 7.07
N GLY A 419 5.31 -7.77 6.29
CA GLY A 419 5.24 -9.21 6.06
C GLY A 419 5.52 -10.06 7.30
N VAL A 420 6.39 -9.58 8.19
CA VAL A 420 6.68 -10.21 9.49
C VAL A 420 5.88 -9.58 10.64
N GLY A 421 5.37 -8.37 10.40
CA GLY A 421 4.73 -7.53 11.42
C GLY A 421 3.28 -7.77 11.72
N GLN A 422 2.56 -8.46 10.84
CA GLN A 422 1.12 -8.70 10.95
C GLN A 422 0.85 -10.14 11.42
N SER A 423 1.43 -10.49 12.57
CA SER A 423 1.37 -11.82 13.19
C SER A 423 1.17 -11.71 14.70
N ALA A 424 0.63 -12.77 15.31
CA ALA A 424 0.46 -12.83 16.77
C ALA A 424 1.79 -13.02 17.54
N ASN A 425 2.92 -13.12 16.83
CA ASN A 425 4.27 -13.24 17.40
C ASN A 425 5.20 -12.17 16.82
N ALA A 426 4.65 -11.03 16.37
CA ALA A 426 5.38 -10.03 15.61
C ALA A 426 6.56 -9.43 16.40
N SER A 427 6.39 -9.17 17.70
CA SER A 427 7.45 -8.58 18.53
C SER A 427 8.61 -9.54 18.74
N GLN A 428 8.34 -10.83 19.00
CA GLN A 428 9.42 -11.81 19.13
C GLN A 428 10.07 -12.15 17.79
N THR A 429 9.31 -12.08 16.68
CA THR A 429 9.85 -12.22 15.33
C THR A 429 10.85 -11.11 15.01
N GLU A 430 10.50 -9.85 15.25
CA GLU A 430 11.43 -8.74 15.06
C GLU A 430 12.66 -8.88 15.96
N ARG A 431 12.49 -9.28 17.24
CA ARG A 431 13.64 -9.54 18.11
C ARG A 431 14.53 -10.66 17.60
N ALA A 432 13.97 -11.73 17.03
CA ALA A 432 14.77 -12.80 16.44
C ALA A 432 15.58 -12.31 15.23
N LEU A 433 15.00 -11.41 14.41
CA LEU A 433 15.71 -10.77 13.30
C LEU A 433 16.80 -9.82 13.78
N ALA A 434 16.49 -8.96 14.76
CA ALA A 434 17.44 -8.00 15.32
C ALA A 434 18.62 -8.69 16.01
N THR A 435 18.37 -9.77 16.75
CA THR A 435 19.44 -10.56 17.41
C THR A 435 20.23 -11.42 16.43
N LEU A 436 19.63 -11.91 15.35
CA LEU A 436 20.37 -12.50 14.22
C LEU A 436 21.29 -11.46 13.57
N TYR A 437 20.76 -10.26 13.31
CA TYR A 437 21.53 -9.15 12.74
C TYR A 437 22.67 -8.70 13.67
N ALA A 438 22.46 -8.68 14.98
CA ALA A 438 23.49 -8.34 15.96
C ALA A 438 24.73 -9.27 15.87
N LEU A 439 24.56 -10.51 15.42
CA LEU A 439 25.67 -11.46 15.22
C LEU A 439 26.61 -11.06 14.07
N THR A 440 26.21 -10.16 13.18
CA THR A 440 27.05 -9.73 12.05
C THR A 440 27.95 -8.55 12.38
N GLY A 441 27.74 -7.89 13.53
CA GLY A 441 28.49 -6.68 13.91
C GLY A 441 28.31 -5.48 12.97
N SER A 442 27.33 -5.52 12.05
CA SER A 442 27.19 -4.51 10.99
C SER A 442 26.39 -3.26 11.39
N PHE A 443 25.83 -3.20 12.61
CA PHE A 443 25.00 -2.06 13.04
C PHE A 443 25.80 -0.74 13.07
N ASP A 444 25.25 0.31 12.47
CA ASP A 444 25.86 1.64 12.35
C ASP A 444 27.26 1.63 11.69
N ALA A 445 27.53 0.65 10.83
CA ALA A 445 28.74 0.54 10.00
C ALA A 445 28.40 0.68 8.50
N VAL A 446 29.35 1.07 7.64
CA VAL A 446 29.15 1.18 6.18
C VAL A 446 28.70 -0.17 5.63
N GLY A 447 27.63 -0.17 4.85
CA GLY A 447 26.99 -1.38 4.36
C GLY A 447 26.10 -2.11 5.36
N GLY A 448 25.85 -1.51 6.52
CA GLY A 448 24.85 -1.95 7.50
C GLY A 448 23.64 -1.04 7.60
N ASN A 449 22.87 -1.17 8.67
CA ASN A 449 21.79 -0.22 9.00
C ASN A 449 22.39 1.01 9.69
N ARG A 450 22.22 2.21 9.10
CA ARG A 450 22.88 3.45 9.53
C ARG A 450 21.94 4.36 10.28
N LEU A 451 22.40 4.93 11.39
CA LEU A 451 21.64 5.99 12.06
C LEU A 451 21.75 7.27 11.24
N ALA A 452 20.63 7.80 10.75
CA ALA A 452 20.62 9.05 9.98
C ALA A 452 19.52 9.99 10.51
N PRO A 453 19.78 10.69 11.63
CA PRO A 453 18.81 11.58 12.23
C PRO A 453 18.45 12.74 11.28
N PRO A 454 17.17 13.17 11.18
CA PRO A 454 16.82 14.38 10.44
C PRO A 454 17.58 15.63 10.91
N PRO A 455 17.55 16.73 10.13
CA PRO A 455 18.13 18.00 10.54
C PRO A 455 17.46 18.51 11.83
N PRO A 456 18.18 19.19 12.73
CA PRO A 456 17.61 19.60 14.01
C PRO A 456 16.44 20.56 13.80
N TYR A 457 15.30 20.30 14.43
CA TYR A 457 14.10 21.14 14.37
C TYR A 457 13.36 21.07 15.70
N ARG A 458 12.38 21.94 15.94
CA ARG A 458 11.54 21.83 17.15
C ARG A 458 10.35 20.89 16.88
N PRO A 459 10.28 19.70 17.51
CA PRO A 459 9.12 18.83 17.36
C PRO A 459 7.87 19.52 17.91
N ALA A 460 6.74 19.37 17.23
CA ALA A 460 5.51 20.04 17.66
C ALA A 460 4.96 19.49 18.99
N THR A 461 5.32 18.27 19.39
CA THR A 461 4.76 17.63 20.59
C THR A 461 5.55 16.43 21.07
N SER A 462 5.46 16.13 22.38
CA SER A 462 5.94 14.89 22.98
C SER A 462 4.82 14.20 23.79
N PHE A 463 4.82 12.87 23.87
CA PHE A 463 3.90 12.15 24.76
C PHE A 463 4.21 12.38 26.26
N SER A 464 5.43 12.82 26.58
CA SER A 464 5.81 13.25 27.93
C SER A 464 5.11 14.54 28.38
N ASP A 465 4.37 15.23 27.48
CA ASP A 465 3.59 16.43 27.80
C ASP A 465 2.43 16.13 28.76
N PHE A 466 1.99 14.87 28.88
CA PHE A 466 0.93 14.47 29.81
C PHE A 466 1.42 14.32 31.24
N ALA A 467 0.56 14.68 32.20
CA ALA A 467 0.69 14.24 33.59
C ALA A 467 0.65 12.69 33.67
N PRO A 468 1.41 12.05 34.59
CA PRO A 468 1.45 10.60 34.74
C PRO A 468 0.06 9.95 34.87
N GLU A 469 -0.85 10.58 35.60
CA GLU A 469 -2.22 10.10 35.82
C GLU A 469 -3.03 10.07 34.52
N GLN A 470 -2.79 11.02 33.61
CA GLN A 470 -3.47 11.05 32.32
C GLN A 470 -2.88 10.04 31.33
N ARG A 471 -1.55 9.83 31.35
CA ARG A 471 -0.90 8.76 30.56
C ARG A 471 -1.42 7.38 30.96
N ALA A 472 -1.64 7.15 32.25
CA ALA A 472 -2.14 5.89 32.77
C ALA A 472 -3.53 5.49 32.24
N LYS A 473 -4.27 6.43 31.64
CA LYS A 473 -5.59 6.17 31.06
C LYS A 473 -5.55 5.67 29.62
N ALA A 474 -4.40 5.67 28.94
CA ALA A 474 -4.29 5.18 27.56
C ALA A 474 -4.91 3.77 27.42
N LEU A 475 -5.87 3.62 26.51
CA LEU A 475 -6.57 2.37 26.29
C LEU A 475 -5.58 1.24 25.92
N GLY A 476 -5.73 0.09 26.58
CA GLY A 476 -4.86 -1.07 26.35
C GLY A 476 -3.53 -1.05 27.12
N LEU A 477 -3.16 0.04 27.81
CA LEU A 477 -1.89 0.12 28.56
C LEU A 477 -1.71 -0.99 29.59
N GLY A 478 -2.75 -1.30 30.37
CA GLY A 478 -2.69 -2.40 31.34
C GLY A 478 -2.49 -3.79 30.71
N LYS A 479 -2.86 -3.97 29.43
CA LYS A 479 -2.67 -5.21 28.67
C LYS A 479 -1.30 -5.25 27.99
N HIS A 480 -0.80 -4.09 27.54
CA HIS A 480 0.43 -3.92 26.76
C HIS A 480 1.33 -2.85 27.41
N PRO A 481 1.88 -3.10 28.62
CA PRO A 481 2.56 -2.08 29.42
C PRO A 481 3.87 -1.57 28.79
N LEU A 482 4.52 -2.40 27.98
CA LEU A 482 5.72 -2.05 27.20
C LEU A 482 5.41 -1.78 25.72
N GLY A 483 4.12 -1.77 25.37
CA GLY A 483 3.64 -1.66 24.01
C GLY A 483 3.28 -0.24 23.59
N PRO A 484 2.79 -0.07 22.36
CA PRO A 484 2.36 1.22 21.79
C PRO A 484 1.44 2.08 22.68
N PRO A 485 0.53 1.51 23.51
CA PRO A 485 -0.25 2.31 24.45
C PRO A 485 0.57 3.11 25.46
N SER A 486 1.83 2.74 25.78
CA SER A 486 2.72 3.55 26.63
C SER A 486 3.13 4.88 25.99
N PHE A 487 2.79 5.07 24.72
CA PHE A 487 3.01 6.29 23.93
C PHE A 487 1.71 6.93 23.44
N GLY A 488 0.56 6.47 23.95
CA GLY A 488 -0.77 6.97 23.58
C GLY A 488 -1.31 6.41 22.25
N TYR A 489 -0.67 5.39 21.71
CA TYR A 489 -1.13 4.69 20.49
C TYR A 489 -1.93 3.46 20.87
N VAL A 490 -3.24 3.56 20.74
CA VAL A 490 -4.18 2.55 21.24
C VAL A 490 -4.73 1.67 20.11
N ASN A 491 -5.05 0.43 20.42
CA ASN A 491 -5.59 -0.54 19.46
C ASN A 491 -7.05 -0.26 19.13
N ALA A 492 -7.47 -0.54 17.88
CA ALA A 492 -8.87 -0.47 17.51
C ALA A 492 -9.78 -1.40 18.35
N GLY A 493 -9.31 -2.60 18.71
CA GLY A 493 -10.09 -3.50 19.56
C GLY A 493 -10.33 -2.98 20.98
N ASP A 494 -9.32 -2.34 21.58
CA ASP A 494 -9.46 -1.70 22.91
C ASP A 494 -10.36 -0.46 22.83
N LEU A 495 -10.28 0.32 21.73
CA LEU A 495 -11.22 1.41 21.44
C LEU A 495 -12.66 0.89 21.31
N CYS A 496 -12.89 -0.16 20.51
CA CYS A 496 -14.23 -0.73 20.32
C CYS A 496 -14.83 -1.22 21.64
N ARG A 497 -14.01 -1.85 22.50
CA ARG A 497 -14.42 -2.26 23.85
C ARG A 497 -14.77 -1.05 24.73
N ALA A 498 -13.96 0.00 24.72
CA ALA A 498 -14.25 1.21 25.50
C ALA A 498 -15.54 1.91 25.04
N ILE A 499 -15.85 1.88 23.74
CA ILE A 499 -17.09 2.43 23.19
C ILE A 499 -18.31 1.58 23.57
N THR A 500 -18.24 0.27 23.36
CA THR A 500 -19.43 -0.62 23.43
C THR A 500 -19.65 -1.24 24.80
N GLU A 501 -18.57 -1.59 25.50
CA GLU A 501 -18.58 -2.28 26.79
C GLU A 501 -18.23 -1.33 27.95
N HIS A 502 -17.84 -0.08 27.65
CA HIS A 502 -17.43 0.93 28.62
C HIS A 502 -16.24 0.50 29.50
N GLN A 503 -15.33 -0.31 28.95
CA GLN A 503 -14.16 -0.84 29.64
C GLN A 503 -12.85 -0.41 28.97
N PRO A 504 -11.88 0.17 29.71
CA PRO A 504 -11.89 0.44 31.14
C PRO A 504 -12.80 1.62 31.57
N TYR A 505 -13.23 2.43 30.60
CA TYR A 505 -14.19 3.51 30.77
C TYR A 505 -14.90 3.78 29.44
N ARG A 506 -15.93 4.63 29.46
CA ARG A 506 -16.76 4.93 28.29
C ARG A 506 -16.08 5.96 27.38
N VAL A 507 -15.84 5.58 26.12
CA VAL A 507 -15.51 6.55 25.05
C VAL A 507 -16.81 6.99 24.37
N ARG A 508 -17.02 8.30 24.27
CA ARG A 508 -18.27 8.91 23.81
C ARG A 508 -18.16 9.55 22.44
N ALA A 509 -16.98 10.11 22.12
CA ALA A 509 -16.76 10.83 20.88
C ALA A 509 -15.51 10.36 20.14
N LEU A 510 -15.54 10.48 18.81
CA LEU A 510 -14.40 10.19 17.93
C LEU A 510 -14.23 11.30 16.90
N VAL A 511 -12.99 11.79 16.72
CA VAL A 511 -12.61 12.63 15.57
C VAL A 511 -11.66 11.84 14.68
N GLY A 512 -12.06 11.61 13.43
CA GLY A 512 -11.33 10.81 12.45
C GLY A 512 -10.67 11.66 11.36
N PHE A 513 -9.37 11.46 11.12
CA PHE A 513 -8.56 12.12 10.08
C PHE A 513 -8.15 11.10 9.01
N GLY A 514 -8.89 11.04 7.90
CA GLY A 514 -8.65 10.14 6.77
C GLY A 514 -8.75 8.63 7.10
N ALA A 515 -9.14 8.27 8.31
CA ALA A 515 -9.08 6.92 8.84
C ALA A 515 -10.32 6.10 8.46
N ASN A 516 -10.16 5.13 7.55
CA ASN A 516 -11.24 4.21 7.17
C ASN A 516 -11.26 2.94 8.04
N LEU A 517 -11.52 3.09 9.34
CA LEU A 517 -11.46 2.02 10.33
C LEU A 517 -12.28 0.79 9.95
N VAL A 518 -13.51 0.95 9.41
CA VAL A 518 -14.39 -0.17 9.04
C VAL A 518 -13.72 -1.12 8.05
N VAL A 519 -12.92 -0.60 7.10
CA VAL A 519 -12.25 -1.42 6.08
C VAL A 519 -10.82 -1.77 6.50
N ALA A 520 -10.15 -0.87 7.21
CA ALA A 520 -8.74 -1.04 7.56
C ALA A 520 -8.53 -2.03 8.71
N GLN A 521 -9.45 -2.10 9.67
CA GLN A 521 -9.30 -2.89 10.90
C GLN A 521 -9.90 -4.30 10.79
N PRO A 522 -9.30 -5.32 11.44
CA PRO A 522 -9.89 -6.63 11.63
C PRO A 522 -11.25 -6.54 12.32
N ASP A 523 -12.05 -7.60 12.19
CA ASP A 523 -13.37 -7.68 12.84
C ASP A 523 -14.24 -6.45 12.50
N SER A 524 -14.33 -6.16 11.19
CA SER A 524 -14.98 -4.96 10.65
C SER A 524 -16.43 -4.78 11.13
N ASP A 525 -17.13 -5.88 11.40
CA ASP A 525 -18.48 -5.89 11.95
C ASP A 525 -18.53 -5.25 13.35
N ARG A 526 -17.59 -5.63 14.23
CA ARG A 526 -17.45 -5.04 15.58
C ARG A 526 -17.08 -3.56 15.50
N VAL A 527 -16.15 -3.20 14.61
CA VAL A 527 -15.75 -1.81 14.40
C VAL A 527 -16.94 -0.95 13.97
N ALA A 528 -17.69 -1.42 12.96
CA ALA A 528 -18.86 -0.69 12.48
C ALA A 528 -19.96 -0.58 13.56
N ALA A 529 -20.15 -1.61 14.39
CA ALA A 529 -21.08 -1.56 15.52
C ALA A 529 -20.66 -0.51 16.56
N ALA A 530 -19.38 -0.45 16.91
CA ALA A 530 -18.85 0.53 17.85
C ALA A 530 -19.02 1.96 17.34
N LEU A 531 -18.68 2.22 16.08
CA LEU A 531 -18.82 3.56 15.50
C LEU A 531 -20.29 4.03 15.48
N ARG A 532 -21.24 3.14 15.21
CA ARG A 532 -22.68 3.45 15.25
C ARG A 532 -23.20 3.75 16.66
N SER A 533 -22.53 3.29 17.72
CA SER A 533 -22.93 3.52 19.12
C SER A 533 -22.30 4.75 19.78
N LEU A 534 -21.37 5.44 19.11
CA LEU A 534 -20.80 6.69 19.61
C LEU A 534 -21.87 7.78 19.76
N ASP A 535 -21.77 8.58 20.81
CA ASP A 535 -22.64 9.75 21.02
C ASP A 535 -22.37 10.84 19.97
N PHE A 536 -21.11 10.98 19.54
CA PHE A 536 -20.70 11.98 18.55
C PHE A 536 -19.49 11.50 17.72
N GLN A 537 -19.52 11.70 16.40
CA GLN A 537 -18.40 11.36 15.51
C GLN A 537 -18.22 12.44 14.44
N VAL A 538 -16.98 12.89 14.28
CA VAL A 538 -16.54 13.77 13.19
C VAL A 538 -15.61 12.97 12.27
N HIS A 539 -15.78 13.08 10.96
CA HIS A 539 -14.91 12.42 9.99
C HIS A 539 -14.43 13.39 8.92
N LEU A 540 -13.11 13.54 8.80
CA LEU A 540 -12.43 14.36 7.80
C LEU A 540 -11.87 13.46 6.70
N ASP A 541 -12.23 13.73 5.44
CA ASP A 541 -11.74 12.94 4.30
C ASP A 541 -11.85 13.69 2.96
N LEU A 542 -11.13 13.21 1.96
CA LEU A 542 -11.29 13.64 0.57
C LEU A 542 -12.57 13.07 -0.03
N PHE A 543 -12.90 11.84 0.32
CA PHE A 543 -13.99 11.08 -0.28
C PHE A 543 -14.89 10.47 0.81
N PRO A 544 -16.22 10.36 0.57
CA PRO A 544 -17.07 9.57 1.45
C PRO A 544 -16.57 8.13 1.52
N ASN A 545 -16.56 7.52 2.71
CA ASN A 545 -16.07 6.16 2.92
C ASN A 545 -16.95 5.39 3.95
N PRO A 546 -16.77 4.07 4.13
CA PRO A 546 -17.60 3.29 5.05
C PRO A 546 -17.56 3.75 6.52
N THR A 547 -16.48 4.40 6.95
CA THR A 547 -16.33 4.96 8.30
C THR A 547 -17.05 6.32 8.43
N SER A 548 -17.06 7.13 7.37
CA SER A 548 -17.81 8.39 7.34
C SER A 548 -19.33 8.17 7.37
N ALA A 549 -19.80 6.98 6.97
CA ALA A 549 -21.22 6.65 6.98
C ALA A 549 -21.84 6.72 8.40
N SER A 550 -21.09 6.48 9.47
CA SER A 550 -21.58 6.59 10.86
C SER A 550 -21.34 7.97 11.49
N ALA A 551 -20.68 8.89 10.79
CA ALA A 551 -20.35 10.20 11.32
C ALA A 551 -21.59 11.10 11.48
N ASP A 552 -21.55 11.98 12.48
CA ASP A 552 -22.55 13.04 12.68
C ASP A 552 -22.21 14.27 11.85
N ILE A 553 -20.90 14.56 11.69
CA ILE A 553 -20.38 15.61 10.80
C ILE A 553 -19.28 15.02 9.91
N VAL A 554 -19.37 15.27 8.61
CA VAL A 554 -18.33 14.95 7.63
C VAL A 554 -17.75 16.24 7.08
N LEU A 555 -16.42 16.37 7.10
CA LEU A 555 -15.71 17.58 6.67
C LEU A 555 -14.87 17.32 5.41
N PRO A 556 -14.94 18.21 4.41
CA PRO A 556 -14.17 18.09 3.17
C PRO A 556 -12.74 18.59 3.37
N VAL A 557 -11.73 17.71 3.26
CA VAL A 557 -10.33 18.14 3.37
C VAL A 557 -9.69 18.46 2.01
N ASN A 558 -8.63 19.25 2.06
CA ASN A 558 -7.75 19.49 0.92
C ASN A 558 -6.92 18.25 0.55
N SER A 559 -6.59 18.14 -0.73
CA SER A 559 -5.53 17.25 -1.17
C SER A 559 -4.16 17.83 -0.83
N ALA A 560 -3.13 16.99 -0.82
CA ALA A 560 -1.74 17.41 -0.61
C ALA A 560 -1.28 18.49 -1.61
N TYR A 561 -1.92 18.56 -2.77
CA TYR A 561 -1.55 19.49 -3.84
C TYR A 561 -2.15 20.88 -3.65
N GLU A 562 -3.01 21.07 -2.66
CA GLU A 562 -3.80 22.29 -2.44
C GLU A 562 -3.30 23.15 -1.27
N HIS A 563 -2.31 22.67 -0.51
CA HIS A 563 -1.75 23.39 0.62
C HIS A 563 -0.23 23.21 0.71
N GLU A 564 0.41 24.14 1.41
CA GLU A 564 1.83 24.03 1.72
C GLU A 564 2.06 23.05 2.87
N ALA A 565 3.17 22.32 2.85
CA ALA A 565 3.50 21.37 3.91
C ALA A 565 5.01 21.31 4.15
N LEU A 566 5.41 21.41 5.41
CA LEU A 566 6.81 21.39 5.82
C LEU A 566 7.32 19.95 6.02
N ARG A 567 8.55 19.68 5.56
CA ARG A 567 9.19 18.37 5.75
C ARG A 567 10.67 18.48 6.09
N PHE A 568 11.07 17.72 7.12
CA PHE A 568 12.46 17.48 7.53
C PHE A 568 12.85 16.03 7.18
N GLY A 569 13.78 15.87 6.23
CA GLY A 569 14.33 14.57 5.83
C GLY A 569 13.36 13.64 5.06
N PHE A 570 13.92 12.68 4.33
CA PHE A 570 13.17 11.75 3.46
C PHE A 570 13.44 10.26 3.70
N GLU A 571 14.16 9.90 4.77
CA GLU A 571 14.22 8.52 5.32
C GLU A 571 14.69 7.40 4.36
N ILE A 572 15.45 7.73 3.31
CA ILE A 572 15.97 6.75 2.33
C ILE A 572 17.49 6.61 2.36
N SER A 573 18.20 7.72 2.47
CA SER A 573 19.67 7.78 2.44
C SER A 573 20.13 8.97 3.26
N HIS A 574 21.43 9.03 3.55
CA HIS A 574 22.01 10.16 4.27
C HIS A 574 21.73 11.48 3.53
N ARG A 575 22.01 11.55 2.21
CA ARG A 575 21.69 12.72 1.36
C ARG A 575 20.23 13.13 1.46
N ALA A 576 19.30 12.18 1.48
CA ALA A 576 17.88 12.49 1.55
C ALA A 576 17.45 12.98 2.94
N GLN A 577 18.16 12.58 4.00
CA GLN A 577 17.93 13.09 5.35
C GLN A 577 18.44 14.52 5.54
N GLU A 578 19.39 14.98 4.75
CA GLU A 578 19.86 16.37 4.79
C GLU A 578 18.87 17.37 4.17
N GLN A 579 17.79 16.92 3.55
CA GLN A 579 16.84 17.78 2.84
C GLN A 579 15.79 18.37 3.79
N VAL A 580 15.58 19.69 3.74
CA VAL A 580 14.44 20.39 4.37
C VAL A 580 13.64 21.08 3.27
N GLN A 581 12.34 20.83 3.19
CA GLN A 581 11.51 21.34 2.10
C GLN A 581 10.14 21.79 2.59
N LEU A 582 9.73 22.98 2.17
CA LEU A 582 8.34 23.40 2.19
C LEU A 582 7.73 23.06 0.83
N ARG A 583 6.86 22.06 0.76
CA ARG A 583 6.13 21.74 -0.47
C ARG A 583 5.24 22.93 -0.83
N PRO A 584 5.34 23.49 -2.04
CA PRO A 584 4.45 24.58 -2.44
C PRO A 584 3.03 24.06 -2.67
N ARG A 585 2.06 24.98 -2.58
CA ARG A 585 0.71 24.78 -3.12
C ARG A 585 0.81 24.60 -4.64
N ILE A 586 0.47 23.41 -5.14
CA ILE A 586 0.53 23.10 -6.57
C ILE A 586 -0.66 23.73 -7.31
N VAL A 587 -1.87 23.56 -6.77
CA VAL A 587 -3.11 24.15 -7.27
C VAL A 587 -3.90 24.80 -6.14
N GLU A 588 -4.83 25.70 -6.46
CA GLU A 588 -5.70 26.28 -5.43
C GLU A 588 -6.64 25.24 -4.80
N PRO A 589 -6.95 25.37 -3.50
CA PRO A 589 -8.00 24.60 -2.83
C PRO A 589 -9.29 24.51 -3.64
N LEU A 590 -9.79 23.28 -3.83
CA LEU A 590 -11.10 23.05 -4.41
C LEU A 590 -12.20 23.58 -3.47
N ALA A 591 -12.89 24.64 -3.91
CA ALA A 591 -13.94 25.28 -3.13
C ALA A 591 -13.48 25.66 -1.70
N GLY A 592 -14.40 25.80 -0.75
CA GLY A 592 -14.09 26.11 0.65
C GLY A 592 -13.52 24.95 1.46
N THR A 593 -12.81 23.99 0.84
CA THR A 593 -12.11 22.91 1.57
C THR A 593 -11.00 23.48 2.45
N ARG A 594 -10.60 22.73 3.49
CA ARG A 594 -9.51 23.11 4.42
C ARG A 594 -8.56 21.94 4.64
N SER A 595 -7.29 22.22 4.91
CA SER A 595 -6.33 21.20 5.33
C SER A 595 -6.62 20.70 6.75
N ASP A 596 -6.12 19.50 7.09
CA ASP A 596 -6.19 18.97 8.45
C ASP A 596 -5.50 19.91 9.45
N THR A 597 -4.41 20.58 9.05
CA THR A 597 -3.69 21.58 9.86
C THR A 597 -4.58 22.79 10.15
N GLU A 598 -5.23 23.36 9.15
CA GLU A 598 -6.17 24.48 9.34
C GLU A 598 -7.33 24.10 10.27
N PHE A 599 -7.85 22.88 10.14
CA PHE A 599 -8.90 22.38 11.04
C PHE A 599 -8.43 22.30 12.49
N VAL A 600 -7.27 21.70 12.77
CA VAL A 600 -6.81 21.54 14.16
C VAL A 600 -6.41 22.86 14.80
N PHE A 601 -5.85 23.81 14.04
CA PHE A 601 -5.54 25.15 14.56
C PHE A 601 -6.82 25.95 14.90
N ASP A 602 -7.82 25.97 14.02
CA ASP A 602 -9.11 26.64 14.28
C ASP A 602 -9.83 25.97 15.47
N LEU A 603 -9.87 24.63 15.50
CA LEU A 603 -10.49 23.89 16.60
C LEU A 603 -9.78 24.16 17.95
N ALA A 604 -8.45 24.21 17.96
CA ALA A 604 -7.67 24.55 19.16
C ALA A 604 -8.04 25.95 19.67
N CYS A 605 -8.09 26.97 18.80
CA CYS A 605 -8.49 28.32 19.17
C CYS A 605 -9.90 28.35 19.78
N ARG A 606 -10.87 27.65 19.18
CA ARG A 606 -12.25 27.57 19.68
C ARG A 606 -12.38 26.85 21.03
N LEU A 607 -11.44 25.96 21.34
CA LEU A 607 -11.37 25.24 22.62
C LEU A 607 -10.52 25.97 23.67
N GLY A 608 -10.04 27.19 23.38
CA GLY A 608 -9.26 28.00 24.31
C GLY A 608 -7.76 27.68 24.34
N LEU A 609 -7.25 26.93 23.37
CA LEU A 609 -5.83 26.54 23.24
C LEU A 609 -5.06 27.45 22.27
N GLY A 610 -5.59 28.63 21.92
CA GLY A 610 -5.02 29.53 20.90
C GLY A 610 -3.54 29.85 21.11
N GLY A 611 -3.12 30.19 22.33
CA GLY A 611 -1.71 30.47 22.62
C GLY A 611 -0.75 29.30 22.40
N GLU A 612 -1.22 28.05 22.45
CA GLU A 612 -0.42 26.85 22.15
C GLU A 612 -0.37 26.51 20.66
N PHE A 613 -1.23 27.17 19.86
CA PHE A 613 -1.41 27.02 18.41
C PHE A 613 -1.26 28.37 17.69
N PHE A 614 -0.45 29.27 18.26
CA PHE A 614 -0.07 30.55 17.65
C PHE A 614 -1.27 31.39 17.20
N ASP A 615 -2.37 31.32 17.95
CA ASP A 615 -3.65 31.98 17.67
C ASP A 615 -4.20 31.72 16.25
N GLY A 616 -3.85 30.55 15.68
CA GLY A 616 -4.25 30.13 14.33
C GLY A 616 -3.22 30.41 13.25
N ASP A 617 -2.06 31.00 13.57
CA ASP A 617 -1.00 31.32 12.62
C ASP A 617 -0.09 30.10 12.36
N ILE A 618 -0.36 29.40 11.26
CA ILE A 618 0.40 28.21 10.83
C ILE A 618 1.83 28.58 10.38
N GLU A 619 2.02 29.75 9.78
CA GLU A 619 3.35 30.17 9.32
C GLU A 619 4.28 30.47 10.50
N ALA A 620 3.77 31.16 11.53
CA ALA A 620 4.48 31.36 12.78
C ALA A 620 4.84 30.01 13.45
N ALA A 621 3.98 29.02 13.33
CA ALA A 621 4.22 27.67 13.83
C ALA A 621 5.36 26.97 13.07
N TRP A 622 5.40 27.07 11.74
CA TRP A 622 6.51 26.55 10.92
C TRP A 622 7.83 27.26 11.19
N ASP A 623 7.82 28.58 11.32
CA ASP A 623 9.02 29.37 11.68
C ASP A 623 9.53 28.97 13.07
N TRP A 624 8.63 28.69 14.01
CA TRP A 624 9.01 28.13 15.31
C TRP A 624 9.68 26.76 15.19
N GLN A 625 9.19 25.88 14.31
CA GLN A 625 9.82 24.57 14.04
C GLN A 625 11.20 24.72 13.39
N LEU A 626 11.34 25.67 12.45
CA LEU A 626 12.54 25.92 11.65
C LEU A 626 13.64 26.70 12.38
N ALA A 627 13.30 27.40 13.48
CA ALA A 627 14.22 28.26 14.21
C ALA A 627 15.61 27.63 14.54
N PRO A 628 15.74 26.34 14.91
CA PRO A 628 17.05 25.72 15.15
C PRO A 628 17.98 25.67 13.93
N LEU A 629 17.41 25.73 12.71
CA LEU A 629 18.16 25.75 11.45
C LEU A 629 18.50 27.17 10.99
N GLY A 630 17.96 28.20 11.66
CA GLY A 630 18.04 29.58 11.18
C GLY A 630 17.31 29.81 9.85
N LEU A 631 16.25 29.04 9.60
CA LEU A 631 15.41 29.13 8.40
C LEU A 631 14.00 29.65 8.75
N THR A 632 13.31 30.15 7.75
CA THR A 632 11.89 30.52 7.79
C THR A 632 11.11 29.87 6.65
N ALA A 633 9.79 29.77 6.79
CA ALA A 633 8.90 29.30 5.74
C ALA A 633 9.03 30.17 4.47
N ALA A 634 9.14 31.49 4.64
CA ALA A 634 9.33 32.44 3.55
C ALA A 634 10.62 32.19 2.74
N GLU A 635 11.73 31.86 3.40
CA GLU A 635 12.98 31.49 2.71
C GLU A 635 12.84 30.17 1.95
N LEU A 636 12.18 29.16 2.55
CA LEU A 636 11.93 27.89 1.88
C LEU A 636 11.03 28.02 0.65
N ARG A 637 10.07 28.95 0.61
CA ARG A 637 9.29 29.24 -0.61
C ARG A 637 10.15 29.71 -1.78
N GLY A 638 11.28 30.37 -1.49
CA GLY A 638 12.28 30.75 -2.50
C GLY A 638 13.06 29.55 -3.08
N HIS A 639 12.96 28.38 -2.45
CA HIS A 639 13.65 27.14 -2.81
C HIS A 639 12.65 25.96 -2.88
N PRO A 640 11.77 25.91 -3.90
CA PRO A 640 10.69 24.90 -3.96
C PRO A 640 11.20 23.45 -4.04
N GLY A 641 12.44 23.22 -4.47
CA GLY A 641 13.10 21.91 -4.41
C GLY A 641 13.63 21.52 -3.02
N GLY A 642 13.56 22.42 -2.04
CA GLY A 642 14.13 22.27 -0.70
C GLY A 642 15.56 22.81 -0.58
N VAL A 643 16.01 22.92 0.66
CA VAL A 643 17.37 23.32 1.06
C VAL A 643 18.07 22.12 1.67
N ARG A 644 19.34 21.91 1.29
CA ARG A 644 20.19 20.87 1.88
C ARG A 644 20.91 21.43 3.10
N ILE A 645 20.85 20.71 4.21
CA ILE A 645 21.55 20.95 5.46
C ILE A 645 22.57 19.82 5.67
N PRO A 646 23.82 19.98 5.20
CA PRO A 646 24.82 18.93 5.26
C PRO A 646 25.09 18.45 6.70
N ARG A 647 25.27 17.14 6.88
CA ARG A 647 25.56 16.53 8.17
C ARG A 647 26.79 15.63 8.11
N ALA A 648 27.44 15.47 9.26
CA ALA A 648 28.56 14.55 9.38
C ALA A 648 28.05 13.11 9.36
N GLU A 649 28.56 12.32 8.42
CA GLU A 649 28.42 10.88 8.46
C GLU A 649 29.35 10.33 9.54
N GLY A 650 28.83 9.46 10.40
CA GLY A 650 29.60 8.80 11.44
C GLY A 650 29.20 7.34 11.55
N GLU A 651 30.17 6.48 11.87
CA GLU A 651 30.01 5.06 12.13
C GLU A 651 30.17 4.77 13.61
N HIS A 652 29.62 3.65 14.07
CA HIS A 652 29.78 3.14 15.43
C HIS A 652 29.58 4.23 16.50
N ARG A 653 28.53 5.05 16.38
CA ARG A 653 28.33 6.19 17.29
C ARG A 653 28.18 5.77 18.75
N TYR A 654 27.70 4.55 18.97
CA TYR A 654 27.66 3.89 20.28
C TYR A 654 29.05 3.75 20.93
N ALA A 655 30.12 3.75 20.14
CA ALA A 655 31.49 3.64 20.61
C ALA A 655 32.20 5.00 20.80
N ALA A 656 31.56 6.11 20.43
CA ALA A 656 32.11 7.43 20.70
C ALA A 656 32.28 7.65 22.22
N VAL A 657 33.39 8.26 22.62
CA VAL A 657 33.75 8.47 24.02
C VAL A 657 33.70 9.96 24.35
N GLN A 658 33.00 10.31 25.41
CA GLN A 658 32.99 11.63 26.01
C GLN A 658 33.22 11.50 27.51
N ASP A 659 34.25 12.19 28.03
CA ASP A 659 34.63 12.18 29.45
C ASP A 659 34.81 10.76 30.04
N GLY A 660 35.41 9.86 29.25
CA GLY A 660 35.64 8.46 29.64
C GLY A 660 34.41 7.56 29.58
N THR A 661 33.24 8.11 29.25
CA THR A 661 31.99 7.37 29.06
C THR A 661 31.73 7.14 27.58
N VAL A 662 31.45 5.89 27.18
CA VAL A 662 30.97 5.59 25.84
C VAL A 662 29.51 6.01 25.70
N THR A 663 29.11 6.49 24.51
CA THR A 663 27.70 6.78 24.20
C THR A 663 26.80 5.58 24.51
N GLY A 664 27.27 4.38 24.15
CA GLY A 664 26.52 3.12 24.32
C GLY A 664 25.28 3.05 23.43
N PHE A 665 24.50 1.99 23.62
CA PHE A 665 23.17 1.84 23.05
C PHE A 665 22.13 2.38 24.05
N ALA A 666 20.99 2.88 23.57
CA ALA A 666 19.89 3.37 24.41
C ALA A 666 19.05 2.20 24.98
N THR A 667 19.75 1.25 25.61
CA THR A 667 19.22 0.05 26.26
C THR A 667 19.58 0.08 27.75
N PRO A 668 18.86 -0.64 28.61
CA PRO A 668 19.20 -0.73 30.04
C PRO A 668 20.66 -1.13 30.31
N THR A 669 21.21 -2.04 29.51
CA THR A 669 22.61 -2.49 29.65
C THR A 669 23.64 -1.57 28.97
N ARG A 670 23.21 -0.54 28.24
CA ARG A 670 24.04 0.29 27.32
C ARG A 670 24.73 -0.51 26.21
N ARG A 671 24.27 -1.74 25.96
CA ARG A 671 24.80 -2.71 24.99
C ARG A 671 23.66 -3.27 24.14
N VAL A 672 23.99 -3.93 23.04
CA VAL A 672 22.98 -4.67 22.27
C VAL A 672 22.43 -5.82 23.13
N GLU A 673 21.11 -5.90 23.29
CA GLU A 673 20.47 -6.89 24.17
C GLU A 673 20.09 -8.18 23.43
N LEU A 674 20.92 -9.22 23.57
CA LEU A 674 20.57 -10.59 23.20
C LEU A 674 19.63 -11.23 24.24
N TYR A 675 19.73 -10.76 25.49
CA TYR A 675 18.89 -11.12 26.63
C TYR A 675 18.32 -9.85 27.27
N SER A 676 17.00 -9.73 27.42
CA SER A 676 16.37 -8.53 27.98
C SER A 676 15.75 -8.82 29.35
N GLU A 677 16.37 -8.28 30.39
CA GLU A 677 15.88 -8.33 31.77
C GLU A 677 14.56 -7.57 31.92
N ARG A 678 14.42 -6.42 31.25
CA ARG A 678 13.18 -5.62 31.24
C ARG A 678 11.98 -6.42 30.72
N LEU A 679 12.17 -7.21 29.66
CA LEU A 679 11.11 -8.08 29.14
C LEU A 679 10.75 -9.19 30.14
N LEU A 680 11.74 -9.78 30.79
CA LEU A 680 11.54 -10.80 31.83
C LEU A 680 10.70 -10.25 33.00
N GLU A 681 11.02 -9.06 33.48
CA GLU A 681 10.33 -8.39 34.60
C GLU A 681 8.85 -8.14 34.31
N HIS A 682 8.50 -7.96 33.03
CA HIS A 682 7.13 -7.77 32.58
C HIS A 682 6.46 -9.08 32.11
N GLY A 683 7.07 -10.24 32.38
CA GLY A 683 6.52 -11.56 32.10
C GLY A 683 6.68 -12.04 30.65
N TYR A 684 7.49 -11.36 29.85
CA TYR A 684 7.82 -11.77 28.48
C TYR A 684 9.10 -12.63 28.43
N PRO A 685 9.31 -13.40 27.34
CA PRO A 685 10.57 -14.11 27.12
C PRO A 685 11.77 -13.15 27.04
N ALA A 686 12.78 -13.40 27.89
CA ALA A 686 14.02 -12.62 27.92
C ALA A 686 14.85 -12.78 26.64
N VAL A 687 14.77 -13.94 25.99
CA VAL A 687 15.37 -14.23 24.67
C VAL A 687 14.27 -14.40 23.63
N PRO A 688 14.54 -14.15 22.34
CA PRO A 688 13.53 -14.31 21.29
C PRO A 688 13.03 -15.75 21.19
N GLU A 689 11.75 -15.91 20.86
CA GLU A 689 11.14 -17.23 20.62
C GLU A 689 10.12 -17.21 19.48
N HIS A 690 9.89 -18.38 18.89
CA HIS A 690 8.81 -18.57 17.93
C HIS A 690 7.59 -19.20 18.61
N ARG A 691 6.44 -18.57 18.41
CA ARG A 691 5.12 -19.12 18.73
C ARG A 691 4.27 -19.18 17.46
N SER A 692 3.63 -20.32 17.23
CA SER A 692 2.70 -20.48 16.12
C SER A 692 1.38 -19.76 16.42
N THR A 693 0.72 -19.26 15.38
CA THR A 693 -0.57 -18.57 15.50
C THR A 693 -1.65 -19.53 16.03
N PRO A 694 -2.36 -19.18 17.13
CA PRO A 694 -3.47 -19.98 17.63
C PRO A 694 -4.54 -20.23 16.56
N GLY A 695 -4.94 -21.49 16.35
CA GLY A 695 -5.93 -21.88 15.36
C GLY A 695 -5.42 -21.90 13.90
N GLY A 696 -4.11 -21.72 13.66
CA GLY A 696 -3.50 -21.74 12.33
C GLY A 696 -3.48 -23.12 11.65
N ASP A 697 -3.73 -24.20 12.38
CA ASP A 697 -3.74 -25.59 11.89
C ASP A 697 -5.15 -26.22 11.96
N ASP A 698 -6.21 -25.42 11.81
CA ASP A 698 -7.59 -25.91 11.82
C ASP A 698 -7.86 -26.82 10.59
N PRO A 699 -8.18 -28.12 10.78
CA PRO A 699 -8.46 -29.02 9.65
C PRO A 699 -9.64 -28.61 8.78
N ALA A 700 -10.57 -27.79 9.30
CA ALA A 700 -11.68 -27.25 8.52
C ALA A 700 -11.25 -26.12 7.56
N PHE A 701 -10.09 -25.52 7.82
CA PHE A 701 -9.52 -24.38 7.09
C PHE A 701 -8.03 -24.66 6.80
N PRO A 702 -7.72 -25.62 5.90
CA PRO A 702 -6.39 -26.19 5.77
C PRO A 702 -5.35 -25.28 5.08
N LEU A 703 -5.74 -24.10 4.59
CA LEU A 703 -4.86 -23.17 3.90
C LEU A 703 -4.46 -22.01 4.80
N VAL A 704 -3.26 -21.47 4.61
CA VAL A 704 -2.78 -20.26 5.31
C VAL A 704 -3.11 -19.03 4.49
N LEU A 705 -3.96 -18.16 5.03
CA LEU A 705 -4.29 -16.85 4.49
C LEU A 705 -3.20 -15.84 4.85
N THR A 706 -2.71 -15.15 3.82
CA THR A 706 -1.89 -13.96 3.95
C THR A 706 -2.37 -12.87 3.01
N CYS A 707 -1.72 -11.71 3.05
CA CYS A 707 -2.07 -10.57 2.22
C CYS A 707 -0.82 -9.79 1.78
N ALA A 708 -0.99 -8.92 0.80
CA ALA A 708 0.05 -8.02 0.37
C ALA A 708 -0.52 -6.70 -0.18
N LYS A 709 0.32 -5.66 -0.19
CA LYS A 709 -0.04 -4.38 -0.81
C LYS A 709 -0.15 -4.52 -2.33
N HIS A 710 -1.20 -3.93 -2.89
CA HIS A 710 -1.41 -3.83 -4.33
C HIS A 710 -0.57 -2.66 -4.89
N GLY A 711 0.01 -2.82 -6.08
CA GLY A 711 0.85 -1.78 -6.69
C GLY A 711 0.07 -0.55 -7.18
N THR A 712 -1.21 -0.73 -7.51
CA THR A 712 -2.06 0.31 -8.12
C THR A 712 -2.88 1.11 -7.11
N TYR A 713 -3.16 0.55 -5.94
CA TYR A 713 -4.03 1.17 -4.92
C TYR A 713 -3.26 1.50 -3.66
N MET A 714 -3.77 2.43 -2.86
CA MET A 714 -3.20 2.73 -1.54
C MET A 714 -4.19 2.29 -0.47
N HIS A 715 -3.85 1.24 0.28
CA HIS A 715 -4.73 0.70 1.33
C HIS A 715 -6.18 0.50 0.82
N SER A 716 -7.16 1.16 1.42
CA SER A 716 -8.58 1.14 1.03
C SER A 716 -8.98 2.24 0.03
N GLN A 717 -8.04 3.05 -0.45
CA GLN A 717 -8.29 4.25 -1.26
C GLN A 717 -7.98 4.01 -2.75
N HIS A 718 -8.41 4.98 -3.57
CA HIS A 718 -8.12 5.11 -5.00
C HIS A 718 -8.74 4.03 -5.90
N ARG A 719 -9.68 3.25 -5.40
CA ARG A 719 -10.40 2.24 -6.18
C ARG A 719 -11.51 2.87 -7.02
N GLY A 720 -11.95 4.07 -6.66
CA GLY A 720 -12.84 4.92 -7.44
C GLY A 720 -12.16 5.80 -8.49
N VAL A 721 -10.82 5.79 -8.58
CA VAL A 721 -10.05 6.54 -9.59
C VAL A 721 -10.00 5.72 -10.88
N ALA A 722 -10.52 6.25 -11.99
CA ALA A 722 -10.76 5.50 -13.21
C ALA A 722 -9.46 4.96 -13.84
N GLY A 723 -8.43 5.79 -14.00
CA GLY A 723 -7.14 5.38 -14.58
C GLY A 723 -6.48 4.24 -13.78
N LEU A 724 -6.56 4.31 -12.45
CA LEU A 724 -6.08 3.24 -11.57
C LEU A 724 -6.96 1.99 -11.63
N ARG A 725 -8.29 2.17 -11.66
CA ARG A 725 -9.25 1.07 -11.63
C ARG A 725 -9.25 0.23 -12.89
N ARG A 726 -8.98 0.81 -14.07
CA ARG A 726 -8.83 0.06 -15.33
C ARG A 726 -7.72 -0.98 -15.26
N ARG A 727 -6.63 -0.71 -14.52
CA ARG A 727 -5.48 -1.62 -14.38
C ARG A 727 -5.75 -2.81 -13.45
N SER A 728 -6.72 -2.72 -12.55
CA SER A 728 -7.09 -3.81 -11.63
C SER A 728 -8.57 -3.71 -11.23
N ALA A 729 -9.47 -4.17 -12.11
CA ALA A 729 -10.89 -3.85 -12.04
C ALA A 729 -11.66 -4.52 -10.87
N ASP A 730 -11.22 -5.69 -10.44
CA ASP A 730 -11.93 -6.57 -9.50
C ASP A 730 -10.99 -7.03 -8.38
N PRO A 731 -11.49 -7.30 -7.15
CA PRO A 731 -10.67 -7.87 -6.09
C PRO A 731 -10.14 -9.25 -6.49
N GLN A 732 -8.87 -9.53 -6.20
CA GLN A 732 -8.21 -10.78 -6.58
C GLN A 732 -7.60 -11.51 -5.37
N LEU A 733 -7.51 -12.83 -5.46
CA LEU A 733 -6.68 -13.65 -4.57
C LEU A 733 -5.72 -14.55 -5.36
N ASP A 734 -4.51 -14.72 -4.85
CA ASP A 734 -3.50 -15.61 -5.43
C ASP A 734 -3.56 -16.99 -4.77
N LEU A 735 -3.49 -18.05 -5.58
CA LEU A 735 -3.36 -19.44 -5.12
C LEU A 735 -2.53 -20.28 -6.09
N HIS A 736 -1.95 -21.37 -5.60
CA HIS A 736 -1.22 -22.31 -6.44
C HIS A 736 -2.16 -23.07 -7.41
N PRO A 737 -1.74 -23.35 -8.66
CA PRO A 737 -2.53 -24.13 -9.62
C PRO A 737 -3.01 -25.49 -9.09
N ASP A 738 -2.17 -26.22 -8.35
CA ASP A 738 -2.58 -27.51 -7.77
C ASP A 738 -3.67 -27.36 -6.71
N THR A 739 -3.61 -26.29 -5.92
CA THR A 739 -4.63 -25.96 -4.92
C THR A 739 -5.95 -25.63 -5.59
N ALA A 740 -5.89 -24.92 -6.73
CA ALA A 740 -7.04 -24.62 -7.55
C ALA A 740 -7.63 -25.88 -8.17
N ALA A 741 -6.80 -26.75 -8.77
CA ALA A 741 -7.21 -27.99 -9.40
C ALA A 741 -7.90 -28.94 -8.39
N ALA A 742 -7.34 -29.07 -7.18
CA ALA A 742 -7.93 -29.87 -6.09
C ALA A 742 -9.32 -29.36 -5.65
N ARG A 743 -9.65 -28.11 -5.93
CA ARG A 743 -10.92 -27.44 -5.57
C ARG A 743 -11.82 -27.15 -6.77
N GLY A 744 -11.44 -27.55 -7.99
CA GLY A 744 -12.20 -27.26 -9.22
C GLY A 744 -12.28 -25.76 -9.54
N ILE A 745 -11.28 -24.98 -9.14
CA ILE A 745 -11.21 -23.53 -9.39
C ILE A 745 -10.48 -23.28 -10.72
N ARG A 746 -10.97 -22.32 -11.50
CA ARG A 746 -10.35 -21.85 -12.76
C ARG A 746 -9.73 -20.47 -12.60
N GLU A 747 -8.74 -20.17 -13.44
CA GLU A 747 -8.13 -18.83 -13.54
C GLU A 747 -9.22 -17.80 -13.83
N GLY A 748 -9.20 -16.69 -13.08
CA GLY A 748 -10.18 -15.62 -13.20
C GLY A 748 -11.58 -15.97 -12.71
N GLN A 749 -11.83 -17.12 -12.08
CA GLN A 749 -13.16 -17.46 -11.53
C GLN A 749 -13.42 -16.69 -10.22
N TRP A 750 -14.66 -16.28 -9.97
CA TRP A 750 -15.06 -15.84 -8.63
C TRP A 750 -14.98 -17.02 -7.67
N VAL A 751 -14.34 -16.78 -6.53
CA VAL A 751 -14.20 -17.75 -5.44
C VAL A 751 -14.69 -17.13 -4.14
N GLU A 752 -15.20 -17.98 -3.27
CA GLU A 752 -15.49 -17.64 -1.89
C GLU A 752 -14.27 -17.99 -1.03
N LEU A 753 -13.72 -16.98 -0.35
CA LEU A 753 -12.69 -17.15 0.67
C LEU A 753 -13.35 -17.08 2.04
N SER A 754 -13.07 -18.06 2.90
CA SER A 754 -13.73 -18.21 4.19
C SER A 754 -12.75 -18.52 5.33
N THR A 755 -13.10 -18.07 6.52
CA THR A 755 -12.49 -18.47 7.80
C THR A 755 -13.61 -18.78 8.79
N ARG A 756 -13.27 -19.12 10.03
CA ARG A 756 -14.30 -19.32 11.08
C ARG A 756 -15.16 -18.08 11.36
N LEU A 757 -14.76 -16.89 10.89
CA LEU A 757 -15.48 -15.64 11.13
C LEU A 757 -16.51 -15.31 10.03
N GLY A 758 -16.34 -15.83 8.81
CA GLY A 758 -17.23 -15.52 7.71
C GLY A 758 -16.62 -15.81 6.35
N SER A 759 -17.16 -15.17 5.32
CA SER A 759 -16.69 -15.29 3.94
C SER A 759 -16.68 -13.96 3.19
N ILE A 760 -15.88 -13.90 2.13
CA ILE A 760 -15.81 -12.81 1.15
C ILE A 760 -15.68 -13.40 -0.26
N ARG A 761 -15.77 -12.54 -1.29
CA ARG A 761 -15.54 -12.93 -2.69
C ARG A 761 -14.42 -12.16 -3.36
N GLN A 762 -13.56 -12.89 -4.06
CA GLN A 762 -12.49 -12.36 -4.92
C GLN A 762 -12.33 -13.24 -6.17
N ARG A 763 -11.67 -12.72 -7.20
CA ARG A 763 -11.32 -13.46 -8.42
C ARG A 763 -10.03 -14.24 -8.20
N ALA A 764 -10.04 -15.54 -8.52
CA ALA A 764 -8.87 -16.39 -8.46
C ALA A 764 -7.82 -15.97 -9.48
N ARG A 765 -6.56 -15.87 -9.04
CA ARG A 765 -5.37 -15.68 -9.86
C ARG A 765 -4.35 -16.75 -9.51
N PHE A 766 -3.79 -17.42 -10.50
CA PHE A 766 -2.85 -18.50 -10.27
C PHE A 766 -1.42 -17.98 -10.18
N ASP A 767 -0.68 -18.50 -9.21
CA ASP A 767 0.74 -18.24 -9.00
C ASP A 767 1.45 -19.56 -8.69
N ALA A 768 2.23 -20.06 -9.64
CA ALA A 768 2.94 -21.33 -9.53
C ALA A 768 4.16 -21.27 -8.59
N ASP A 769 4.64 -20.06 -8.27
CA ASP A 769 5.74 -19.89 -7.32
C ASP A 769 5.24 -19.98 -5.87
N LEU A 770 3.93 -19.82 -5.61
CA LEU A 770 3.35 -19.98 -4.28
C LEU A 770 3.41 -21.41 -3.77
N HIS A 771 3.50 -21.59 -2.45
CA HIS A 771 3.31 -22.91 -1.85
C HIS A 771 1.83 -23.32 -1.93
N PRO A 772 1.47 -24.59 -2.23
CA PRO A 772 0.08 -25.05 -2.33
C PRO A 772 -0.77 -24.81 -1.07
N GLY A 773 -0.14 -24.71 0.09
CA GLY A 773 -0.80 -24.40 1.36
C GLY A 773 -1.07 -22.91 1.61
N VAL A 774 -0.76 -21.99 0.68
CA VAL A 774 -0.84 -20.54 0.90
C VAL A 774 -1.84 -19.88 -0.06
N VAL A 775 -2.63 -18.94 0.48
CA VAL A 775 -3.53 -18.07 -0.26
C VAL A 775 -3.20 -16.61 0.05
N VAL A 776 -3.06 -15.77 -0.98
CA VAL A 776 -2.78 -14.33 -0.80
C VAL A 776 -4.00 -13.52 -1.23
N ALA A 777 -4.79 -13.02 -0.28
CA ALA A 777 -5.94 -12.18 -0.59
C ALA A 777 -5.55 -10.70 -0.69
N GLU A 778 -6.24 -9.96 -1.55
CA GLU A 778 -6.14 -8.50 -1.55
C GLU A 778 -7.02 -7.89 -0.46
N TYR A 779 -6.52 -6.84 0.21
CA TYR A 779 -7.28 -6.11 1.24
C TYR A 779 -7.72 -4.73 0.74
N GLY A 780 -8.64 -4.08 1.45
CA GLY A 780 -9.04 -2.69 1.20
C GLY A 780 -10.16 -2.50 0.17
N TRP A 781 -10.88 -3.55 -0.21
CA TRP A 781 -11.92 -3.51 -1.24
C TRP A 781 -13.30 -3.16 -0.68
N TRP A 782 -13.91 -2.09 -1.23
CA TRP A 782 -15.27 -1.63 -0.92
C TRP A 782 -15.78 -0.66 -2.00
N GLU A 783 -14.88 0.17 -2.53
CA GLU A 783 -15.22 1.33 -3.35
C GLU A 783 -15.65 0.97 -4.78
N ALA A 784 -16.69 1.65 -5.27
CA ALA A 784 -17.14 1.62 -6.66
C ALA A 784 -16.30 2.55 -7.55
N ALA A 785 -16.28 2.30 -8.86
CA ALA A 785 -15.80 3.23 -9.89
C ALA A 785 -16.90 3.45 -10.94
N PRO A 786 -17.85 4.38 -10.67
CA PRO A 786 -19.02 4.60 -11.53
C PRO A 786 -18.65 4.94 -12.97
N ASP A 787 -17.61 5.74 -13.19
CA ASP A 787 -17.08 6.12 -14.51
C ASP A 787 -16.65 4.92 -15.38
N LEU A 788 -16.50 3.73 -14.80
CA LEU A 788 -16.20 2.48 -15.51
C LEU A 788 -17.33 1.44 -15.37
N GLY A 789 -18.51 1.82 -14.89
CA GLY A 789 -19.61 0.90 -14.59
C GLY A 789 -19.18 -0.23 -13.63
N LEU A 790 -18.19 0.02 -12.77
CA LEU A 790 -17.61 -0.97 -11.87
C LEU A 790 -18.23 -0.83 -10.48
N PRO A 791 -18.92 -1.86 -9.97
CA PRO A 791 -19.61 -1.77 -8.70
C PRO A 791 -18.61 -1.76 -7.52
N GLY A 792 -19.05 -1.16 -6.42
CA GLY A 792 -18.45 -1.37 -5.11
C GLY A 792 -18.95 -2.67 -4.49
N GLY A 793 -18.59 -2.89 -3.24
CA GLY A 793 -19.12 -4.01 -2.45
C GLY A 793 -19.40 -3.56 -1.03
N ASP A 794 -20.44 -4.14 -0.42
CA ASP A 794 -20.68 -3.98 1.02
C ASP A 794 -19.46 -4.51 1.79
N PRO A 795 -18.70 -3.65 2.51
CA PRO A 795 -17.52 -4.07 3.26
C PRO A 795 -17.86 -4.96 4.46
N LEU A 796 -19.15 -5.13 4.78
CA LEU A 796 -19.71 -5.99 5.83
C LEU A 796 -20.58 -7.12 5.25
N GLY A 797 -20.57 -7.31 3.92
CA GLY A 797 -21.37 -8.34 3.24
C GLY A 797 -20.54 -9.61 2.96
N PRO A 798 -21.13 -10.82 2.99
CA PRO A 798 -20.44 -12.07 2.65
C PRO A 798 -20.04 -12.15 1.16
N ARG A 799 -20.67 -11.32 0.32
CA ARG A 799 -20.32 -11.13 -1.10
C ARG A 799 -19.40 -9.93 -1.33
N GLY A 800 -19.00 -9.23 -0.27
CA GLY A 800 -18.04 -8.13 -0.34
C GLY A 800 -16.61 -8.62 -0.57
N GLY A 801 -15.66 -7.69 -0.75
CA GLY A 801 -14.24 -7.99 -0.97
C GLY A 801 -13.33 -7.72 0.22
N ASN A 802 -13.87 -7.34 1.38
CA ASN A 802 -13.09 -6.87 2.53
C ASN A 802 -12.54 -8.03 3.39
N MET A 803 -11.29 -8.43 3.15
CA MET A 803 -10.67 -9.55 3.88
C MET A 803 -10.52 -9.34 5.38
N ASN A 804 -10.54 -8.10 5.88
CA ASN A 804 -10.31 -7.86 7.30
C ASN A 804 -11.46 -8.37 8.19
N ARG A 805 -12.63 -8.63 7.61
CA ARG A 805 -13.71 -9.39 8.26
C ARG A 805 -13.32 -10.82 8.63
N LEU A 806 -12.34 -11.38 7.95
CA LEU A 806 -11.92 -12.77 8.10
C LEU A 806 -10.83 -12.96 9.17
N VAL A 807 -10.37 -11.87 9.79
CA VAL A 807 -9.26 -11.86 10.73
C VAL A 807 -9.76 -11.62 12.15
N ASP A 808 -9.34 -12.48 13.08
CA ASP A 808 -9.76 -12.41 14.47
C ASP A 808 -8.89 -11.44 15.28
N HIS A 809 -9.52 -10.39 15.82
CA HIS A 809 -8.85 -9.40 16.66
C HIS A 809 -8.60 -9.90 18.11
N SER A 810 -9.27 -10.97 18.57
CA SER A 810 -9.06 -11.52 19.91
C SER A 810 -7.68 -12.17 20.07
N VAL A 811 -7.04 -12.53 18.96
CA VAL A 811 -5.66 -13.03 18.92
C VAL A 811 -4.75 -11.86 18.56
N SER A 812 -3.86 -11.49 19.48
CA SER A 812 -2.89 -10.41 19.25
C SER A 812 -1.54 -10.72 19.89
N ASP A 813 -0.47 -10.15 19.35
CA ASP A 813 0.84 -10.12 19.96
C ASP A 813 0.75 -9.45 21.34
N PRO A 814 1.33 -10.05 22.40
CA PRO A 814 1.12 -9.59 23.76
C PRO A 814 1.89 -8.30 24.09
N LEU A 815 2.90 -7.94 23.29
CA LEU A 815 3.69 -6.72 23.50
C LEU A 815 3.17 -5.58 22.64
N SER A 816 3.07 -5.79 21.33
CA SER A 816 2.68 -4.77 20.36
C SER A 816 1.19 -4.64 20.14
N GLY A 817 0.40 -5.69 20.40
CA GLY A 817 -1.02 -5.72 20.01
C GLY A 817 -1.25 -6.07 18.53
N SER A 818 -0.20 -6.41 17.77
CA SER A 818 -0.31 -6.83 16.36
C SER A 818 -1.21 -8.05 16.20
N VAL A 819 -1.96 -8.11 15.10
CA VAL A 819 -2.96 -9.16 14.82
C VAL A 819 -2.56 -10.03 13.62
N PRO A 820 -3.02 -11.30 13.54
CA PRO A 820 -2.54 -12.27 12.57
C PRO A 820 -3.17 -12.14 11.16
N LEU A 821 -3.05 -10.98 10.49
CA LEU A 821 -3.54 -10.82 9.11
C LEU A 821 -2.81 -11.71 8.12
N ARG A 822 -1.57 -12.12 8.44
CA ARG A 822 -0.69 -12.88 7.54
C ARG A 822 -0.47 -14.33 7.91
N SER A 823 -1.28 -14.88 8.81
CA SER A 823 -1.15 -16.28 9.25
C SER A 823 -2.47 -16.90 9.72
N ALA A 824 -3.60 -16.40 9.22
CA ALA A 824 -4.91 -16.94 9.56
C ALA A 824 -5.20 -18.24 8.78
N ALA A 825 -5.92 -19.18 9.39
CA ALA A 825 -6.40 -20.37 8.68
C ALA A 825 -7.61 -20.02 7.80
N CYS A 826 -7.66 -20.54 6.57
CA CYS A 826 -8.74 -20.29 5.62
C CYS A 826 -9.08 -21.48 4.71
N GLU A 827 -10.18 -21.34 3.98
CA GLU A 827 -10.60 -22.22 2.89
C GLU A 827 -11.10 -21.39 1.70
N VAL A 828 -10.85 -21.89 0.50
CA VAL A 828 -11.29 -21.29 -0.77
C VAL A 828 -12.16 -22.27 -1.52
N ARG A 829 -13.29 -21.82 -2.07
CA ARG A 829 -14.19 -22.63 -2.90
C ARG A 829 -14.68 -21.86 -4.12
N PRO A 830 -15.04 -22.53 -5.24
CA PRO A 830 -15.74 -21.88 -6.34
C PRO A 830 -17.00 -21.15 -5.85
N ALA A 831 -17.23 -19.92 -6.31
CA ALA A 831 -18.49 -19.25 -6.05
C ALA A 831 -19.63 -19.98 -6.80
N ALA A 832 -20.69 -20.34 -6.08
CA ALA A 832 -21.76 -21.20 -6.61
C ALA A 832 -22.54 -20.59 -7.79
N ASP A 833 -22.53 -19.27 -7.92
CA ASP A 833 -23.26 -18.48 -8.92
C ASP A 833 -22.37 -17.96 -10.07
N ASP A 834 -21.09 -18.33 -10.12
CA ASP A 834 -20.21 -17.89 -11.20
C ASP A 834 -20.36 -18.75 -12.47
N ALA A 835 -21.06 -18.20 -13.46
CA ALA A 835 -21.25 -18.81 -14.78
C ALA A 835 -20.12 -18.47 -15.80
N SER A 836 -19.06 -17.76 -15.40
CA SER A 836 -17.97 -17.39 -16.31
C SER A 836 -17.14 -18.60 -16.76
N TRP A 837 -16.56 -18.55 -17.98
CA TRP A 837 -15.71 -19.61 -18.53
C TRP A 837 -14.36 -19.08 -19.01
N SER A 838 -13.35 -19.97 -19.08
CA SER A 838 -12.01 -19.67 -19.58
C SER A 838 -11.85 -20.14 -21.03
N GLY A 839 -11.02 -19.45 -21.82
CA GLY A 839 -10.81 -19.78 -23.23
C GLY A 839 -12.04 -19.50 -24.07
N THR A 840 -12.40 -20.44 -24.96
CA THR A 840 -13.59 -20.32 -25.82
C THR A 840 -14.61 -21.42 -25.51
N ARG A 841 -15.90 -21.11 -25.71
CA ARG A 841 -17.03 -22.03 -25.56
C ARG A 841 -17.86 -22.00 -26.85
N PRO A 842 -18.44 -23.13 -27.29
CA PRO A 842 -19.26 -23.18 -28.49
C PRO A 842 -20.63 -22.50 -28.29
N PHE A 843 -21.03 -21.68 -29.26
CA PHE A 843 -22.34 -21.02 -29.34
C PHE A 843 -22.98 -21.27 -30.70
N THR A 844 -24.28 -21.51 -30.71
CA THR A 844 -25.08 -21.68 -31.94
C THR A 844 -25.71 -20.36 -32.34
N ILE A 845 -25.68 -20.03 -33.63
CA ILE A 845 -26.44 -18.92 -34.20
C ILE A 845 -27.93 -19.28 -34.16
N THR A 846 -28.71 -18.59 -33.33
CA THR A 846 -30.16 -18.81 -33.20
C THR A 846 -30.98 -17.82 -34.03
N ALA A 847 -30.42 -16.65 -34.34
CA ALA A 847 -31.06 -15.68 -35.23
C ALA A 847 -30.03 -14.84 -36.00
N LEU A 848 -30.38 -14.49 -37.25
CA LEU A 848 -29.64 -13.55 -38.09
C LEU A 848 -30.59 -12.46 -38.57
N GLY A 849 -30.23 -11.20 -38.30
CA GLY A 849 -30.97 -10.01 -38.74
C GLY A 849 -30.11 -9.10 -39.60
N SER A 850 -30.75 -8.21 -40.38
CA SER A 850 -30.09 -7.14 -41.12
C SER A 850 -30.58 -5.79 -40.59
N GLU A 851 -29.64 -4.92 -40.21
CA GLU A 851 -29.89 -3.57 -39.66
C GLU A 851 -29.65 -2.46 -40.71
N GLY A 852 -29.27 -2.81 -41.95
CA GLY A 852 -28.89 -1.85 -42.99
C GLY A 852 -28.02 -2.48 -44.08
N ARG A 853 -27.51 -1.67 -45.01
CA ARG A 853 -26.50 -2.14 -45.99
C ARG A 853 -25.17 -2.36 -45.26
N GLY A 854 -24.74 -3.62 -45.20
CA GLY A 854 -23.41 -3.99 -44.68
C GLY A 854 -23.33 -4.14 -43.16
N VAL A 855 -24.45 -4.28 -42.44
CA VAL A 855 -24.44 -4.72 -41.02
C VAL A 855 -25.42 -5.85 -40.79
N ARG A 856 -24.96 -6.89 -40.10
CA ARG A 856 -25.73 -8.07 -39.73
C ARG A 856 -25.75 -8.22 -38.21
N THR A 857 -26.95 -8.39 -37.64
CA THR A 857 -27.13 -8.76 -36.24
C THR A 857 -27.16 -10.26 -36.10
N VAL A 858 -26.56 -10.78 -35.02
CA VAL A 858 -26.49 -12.20 -34.72
C VAL A 858 -26.84 -12.44 -33.25
N ARG A 859 -27.75 -13.38 -33.00
CA ARG A 859 -28.07 -13.88 -31.66
C ARG A 859 -27.42 -15.25 -31.48
N LEU A 860 -26.76 -15.42 -30.35
CA LEU A 860 -25.92 -16.56 -30.03
C LEU A 860 -26.37 -17.18 -28.71
N GLU A 861 -26.58 -18.49 -28.68
CA GLU A 861 -26.90 -19.25 -27.45
C GLU A 861 -25.85 -20.37 -27.24
N PRO A 862 -25.49 -20.71 -26.00
CA PRO A 862 -24.44 -21.70 -25.75
C PRO A 862 -24.91 -23.06 -26.24
N ALA A 863 -24.08 -23.75 -27.03
CA ALA A 863 -24.47 -25.00 -27.70
C ALA A 863 -24.78 -26.15 -26.72
N ASP A 864 -24.23 -26.07 -25.51
CA ASP A 864 -24.43 -27.01 -24.40
C ASP A 864 -25.66 -26.66 -23.53
N GLY A 865 -26.35 -25.54 -23.78
CA GLY A 865 -27.48 -25.05 -22.98
C GLY A 865 -27.13 -24.61 -21.55
N GLY A 866 -25.85 -24.54 -21.18
CA GLY A 866 -25.43 -24.16 -19.83
C GLY A 866 -25.60 -22.67 -19.52
N PRO A 867 -25.47 -22.25 -18.26
CA PRO A 867 -25.72 -20.87 -17.84
C PRO A 867 -24.73 -19.88 -18.48
N LEU A 868 -25.16 -18.61 -18.55
CA LEU A 868 -24.34 -17.49 -19.02
C LEU A 868 -24.26 -16.40 -17.93
N PRO A 869 -23.08 -15.80 -17.72
CA PRO A 869 -22.94 -14.64 -16.87
C PRO A 869 -23.53 -13.40 -17.57
N ASP A 870 -24.02 -12.48 -16.74
CA ASP A 870 -24.21 -11.09 -17.18
C ASP A 870 -22.88 -10.43 -17.54
N HIS A 871 -22.99 -9.31 -18.23
CA HIS A 871 -21.84 -8.51 -18.66
C HIS A 871 -22.04 -7.06 -18.25
N ARG A 872 -21.03 -6.22 -18.49
CA ARG A 872 -21.14 -4.76 -18.35
C ARG A 872 -21.37 -4.12 -19.72
N PRO A 873 -22.18 -3.05 -19.80
CA PRO A 873 -22.29 -2.30 -21.04
C PRO A 873 -20.93 -1.88 -21.58
N GLY A 874 -20.71 -2.03 -22.90
CA GLY A 874 -19.42 -1.77 -23.54
C GLY A 874 -18.48 -2.99 -23.63
N GLN A 875 -18.71 -4.04 -22.84
CA GLN A 875 -17.93 -5.28 -22.97
C GLN A 875 -18.15 -5.97 -24.31
N HIS A 876 -17.16 -6.77 -24.71
CA HIS A 876 -17.12 -7.51 -25.95
C HIS A 876 -16.84 -8.99 -25.71
N VAL A 877 -17.16 -9.80 -26.71
CA VAL A 877 -16.71 -11.19 -26.83
C VAL A 877 -15.77 -11.30 -28.02
N THR A 878 -14.74 -12.13 -27.89
CA THR A 878 -13.89 -12.51 -29.03
C THR A 878 -14.51 -13.74 -29.69
N VAL A 879 -14.70 -13.65 -30.99
CA VAL A 879 -15.36 -14.68 -31.81
C VAL A 879 -14.33 -15.36 -32.73
N ARG A 880 -14.44 -16.68 -32.86
CA ARG A 880 -13.74 -17.50 -33.85
C ARG A 880 -14.72 -18.43 -34.58
N THR A 881 -14.43 -18.74 -35.84
CA THR A 881 -15.24 -19.65 -36.67
C THR A 881 -15.06 -21.11 -36.27
N THR A 882 -13.85 -21.49 -35.84
CA THR A 882 -13.53 -22.85 -35.35
C THR A 882 -12.60 -22.78 -34.13
N PRO A 883 -12.51 -23.86 -33.31
CA PRO A 883 -11.56 -23.92 -32.19
C PRO A 883 -10.10 -23.73 -32.62
N ASP A 884 -9.74 -24.31 -33.77
CA ASP A 884 -8.39 -24.32 -34.34
C ASP A 884 -8.11 -23.16 -35.30
N ALA A 885 -9.05 -22.22 -35.44
CA ALA A 885 -8.87 -21.03 -36.28
C ALA A 885 -7.65 -20.23 -35.79
N ASP A 886 -6.88 -19.71 -36.74
CA ASP A 886 -5.71 -18.88 -36.46
C ASP A 886 -6.10 -17.77 -35.46
N PRO A 887 -5.38 -17.59 -34.34
CA PRO A 887 -5.59 -16.46 -33.43
C PRO A 887 -5.65 -15.09 -34.15
N ALA A 888 -5.00 -14.94 -35.30
CA ALA A 888 -5.05 -13.76 -36.16
C ALA A 888 -6.41 -13.56 -36.87
N GLU A 889 -7.26 -14.57 -36.95
CA GLU A 889 -8.64 -14.50 -37.46
C GLU A 889 -9.65 -14.08 -36.39
N ALA A 890 -9.27 -14.14 -35.10
CA ALA A 890 -10.15 -13.76 -34.00
C ALA A 890 -10.50 -12.27 -34.05
N ARG A 891 -11.78 -11.93 -33.83
CA ARG A 891 -12.25 -10.55 -33.79
C ARG A 891 -13.14 -10.32 -32.58
N SER A 892 -12.98 -9.17 -31.94
CA SER A 892 -13.79 -8.75 -30.80
C SER A 892 -14.96 -7.90 -31.27
N TYR A 893 -16.15 -8.20 -30.74
CA TYR A 893 -17.38 -7.47 -31.03
C TYR A 893 -18.10 -7.11 -29.73
N SER A 894 -18.47 -5.84 -29.56
CA SER A 894 -19.27 -5.39 -28.42
C SER A 894 -20.63 -6.08 -28.39
N LEU A 895 -21.07 -6.38 -27.17
CA LEU A 895 -22.39 -6.91 -26.91
C LEU A 895 -23.42 -5.78 -27.01
N THR A 896 -24.43 -5.96 -27.87
CA THR A 896 -25.45 -4.94 -28.13
C THR A 896 -26.72 -5.13 -27.29
N GLY A 897 -26.92 -6.32 -26.71
CA GLY A 897 -28.05 -6.64 -25.83
C GLY A 897 -27.96 -5.94 -24.47
N ALA A 898 -29.03 -6.05 -23.67
CA ALA A 898 -28.99 -5.57 -22.27
C ALA A 898 -27.93 -6.34 -21.48
N ALA A 899 -27.22 -5.63 -20.60
CA ALA A 899 -26.08 -6.14 -19.84
C ALA A 899 -26.52 -7.00 -18.65
N HIS A 900 -27.67 -6.67 -18.05
CA HIS A 900 -28.36 -7.46 -17.04
C HIS A 900 -29.62 -8.10 -17.62
N GLU A 901 -29.72 -9.42 -17.62
CA GLU A 901 -30.90 -10.16 -18.08
C GLU A 901 -31.15 -11.38 -17.18
N PRO A 902 -32.23 -11.41 -16.38
CA PRO A 902 -32.55 -12.56 -15.55
C PRO A 902 -32.69 -13.85 -16.36
N GLY A 903 -31.89 -14.86 -16.04
CA GLY A 903 -31.90 -16.15 -16.75
C GLY A 903 -31.37 -16.06 -18.18
N ARG A 904 -30.43 -15.14 -18.44
CA ARG A 904 -29.75 -14.92 -19.73
C ARG A 904 -29.54 -16.22 -20.51
N ARG A 905 -30.07 -16.25 -21.73
CA ARG A 905 -29.96 -17.39 -22.66
C ARG A 905 -28.96 -17.20 -23.79
N GLY A 906 -28.58 -15.96 -24.07
CA GLY A 906 -27.69 -15.67 -25.18
C GLY A 906 -27.07 -14.28 -25.16
N TYR A 907 -26.28 -14.03 -26.20
CA TYR A 907 -25.64 -12.76 -26.51
C TYR A 907 -26.05 -12.26 -27.89
N GLU A 908 -26.06 -10.94 -28.08
CA GLU A 908 -26.37 -10.27 -29.35
C GLU A 908 -25.17 -9.43 -29.79
N LEU A 909 -24.80 -9.53 -31.07
CA LEU A 909 -23.76 -8.74 -31.71
C LEU A 909 -24.31 -8.04 -32.95
N ALA A 910 -23.72 -6.90 -33.32
CA ALA A 910 -23.93 -6.25 -34.62
C ALA A 910 -22.59 -6.06 -35.33
N VAL A 911 -22.45 -6.70 -36.50
CA VAL A 911 -21.17 -6.81 -37.22
C VAL A 911 -21.26 -6.08 -38.55
N ARG A 912 -20.32 -5.18 -38.83
CA ARG A 912 -20.16 -4.53 -40.14
C ARG A 912 -19.39 -5.43 -41.11
N HIS A 913 -19.83 -5.50 -42.36
CA HIS A 913 -19.11 -6.14 -43.45
C HIS A 913 -17.87 -5.32 -43.79
N LEU A 914 -16.70 -5.93 -43.59
CA LEU A 914 -15.42 -5.43 -44.09
C LEU A 914 -15.04 -6.34 -45.26
N PRO A 915 -14.86 -5.82 -46.49
CA PRO A 915 -14.58 -6.63 -47.67
C PRO A 915 -13.39 -7.58 -47.50
N ASP A 916 -12.33 -7.10 -46.83
CA ASP A 916 -11.10 -7.86 -46.55
C ASP A 916 -11.15 -8.62 -45.21
N GLY A 917 -12.28 -8.59 -44.50
CA GLY A 917 -12.43 -9.19 -43.18
C GLY A 917 -12.93 -10.63 -43.26
N VAL A 918 -12.09 -11.59 -42.86
CA VAL A 918 -12.38 -13.04 -42.88
C VAL A 918 -13.72 -13.37 -42.18
N PHE A 919 -13.86 -13.03 -40.89
CA PHE A 919 -15.08 -13.32 -40.14
C PHE A 919 -16.29 -12.51 -40.62
N SER A 920 -16.12 -11.21 -40.89
CA SER A 920 -17.22 -10.35 -41.30
C SER A 920 -17.79 -10.76 -42.66
N SER A 921 -16.95 -11.16 -43.62
CA SER A 921 -17.41 -11.64 -44.93
C SER A 921 -18.09 -13.00 -44.82
N TRP A 922 -17.52 -13.94 -44.05
CA TRP A 922 -18.18 -15.22 -43.76
C TRP A 922 -19.57 -15.03 -43.14
N LEU A 923 -19.70 -14.14 -42.15
CA LEU A 923 -20.98 -13.87 -41.47
C LEU A 923 -22.02 -13.26 -42.42
N HIS A 924 -21.62 -12.40 -43.36
CA HIS A 924 -22.56 -11.74 -44.28
C HIS A 924 -22.92 -12.62 -45.48
N GLU A 925 -21.99 -13.41 -45.98
CA GLU A 925 -22.14 -14.12 -47.25
C GLU A 925 -22.56 -15.58 -47.06
N THR A 926 -22.12 -16.23 -45.98
CA THR A 926 -22.18 -17.70 -45.86
C THR A 926 -22.94 -18.19 -44.62
N ALA A 927 -22.85 -17.50 -43.49
CA ALA A 927 -23.40 -17.96 -42.22
C ALA A 927 -24.93 -18.15 -42.22
N ARG A 928 -25.37 -19.21 -41.52
CA ARG A 928 -26.77 -19.64 -41.38
C ARG A 928 -27.15 -19.85 -39.91
N VAL A 929 -28.45 -19.77 -39.62
CA VAL A 929 -28.99 -20.22 -38.33
C VAL A 929 -28.68 -21.70 -38.15
N GLY A 930 -28.15 -22.07 -36.98
CA GLY A 930 -27.64 -23.41 -36.69
C GLY A 930 -26.12 -23.55 -36.78
N ASP A 931 -25.42 -22.62 -37.43
CA ASP A 931 -23.95 -22.64 -37.45
C ASP A 931 -23.38 -22.38 -36.04
N THR A 932 -22.23 -22.99 -35.74
CA THR A 932 -21.56 -22.86 -34.44
C THR A 932 -20.35 -21.93 -34.53
N LEU A 933 -20.16 -21.13 -33.48
CA LEU A 933 -19.03 -20.22 -33.28
C LEU A 933 -18.38 -20.48 -31.93
N GLN A 934 -17.12 -20.08 -31.78
CA GLN A 934 -16.39 -20.13 -30.51
C GLN A 934 -16.29 -18.73 -29.92
N LEU A 935 -16.81 -18.57 -28.69
CA LEU A 935 -16.83 -17.28 -27.98
C LEU A 935 -16.03 -17.35 -26.69
N THR A 936 -15.27 -16.28 -26.42
CA THR A 936 -14.75 -16.03 -25.07
C THR A 936 -15.87 -15.53 -24.14
N CYS A 937 -15.64 -15.64 -22.82
CA CYS A 937 -16.47 -14.94 -21.84
C CYS A 937 -16.49 -13.43 -22.14
N PRO A 938 -17.57 -12.68 -21.84
CA PRO A 938 -17.57 -11.24 -21.94
C PRO A 938 -16.40 -10.61 -21.17
N THR A 939 -15.66 -9.73 -21.85
CA THR A 939 -14.48 -9.04 -21.29
C THR A 939 -14.41 -7.59 -21.83
N GLY A 940 -13.45 -6.81 -21.37
CA GLY A 940 -13.24 -5.43 -21.82
C GLY A 940 -13.20 -4.43 -20.67
N THR A 941 -12.43 -3.36 -20.84
CA THR A 941 -12.24 -2.29 -19.85
C THR A 941 -12.97 -0.99 -20.23
N PHE A 942 -13.42 -0.86 -21.48
CA PHE A 942 -14.36 0.19 -21.89
C PHE A 942 -15.76 -0.22 -21.41
N CYS A 943 -16.06 0.11 -20.16
CA CYS A 943 -17.33 -0.19 -19.53
C CYS A 943 -18.10 1.11 -19.29
N LEU A 944 -19.39 1.10 -19.57
CA LEU A 944 -20.23 2.30 -19.52
C LEU A 944 -21.10 2.30 -18.25
N PRO A 945 -21.30 3.47 -17.62
CA PRO A 945 -22.05 3.59 -16.36
C PRO A 945 -23.54 3.33 -16.57
N THR A 946 -24.10 2.41 -15.79
CA THR A 946 -25.56 2.26 -15.67
C THR A 946 -26.15 3.16 -14.57
N GLY A 947 -25.35 3.51 -13.56
CA GLY A 947 -25.71 4.46 -12.49
C GLY A 947 -24.57 5.43 -12.22
N ILE A 948 -24.81 6.71 -12.46
CA ILE A 948 -23.86 7.81 -12.26
C ILE A 948 -24.61 9.13 -12.04
N ASP A 949 -24.06 10.02 -11.21
CA ASP A 949 -24.66 11.32 -10.87
C ASP A 949 -24.39 12.42 -11.91
N HIS A 950 -23.74 12.06 -13.03
CA HIS A 950 -23.34 12.99 -14.09
C HIS A 950 -24.06 12.67 -15.41
N PRO A 951 -24.31 13.69 -16.26
CA PRO A 951 -24.78 13.43 -17.62
C PRO A 951 -23.76 12.57 -18.39
N VAL A 952 -24.27 11.70 -19.27
CA VAL A 952 -23.45 10.82 -20.09
C VAL A 952 -23.57 11.25 -21.55
N VAL A 953 -22.45 11.62 -22.17
CA VAL A 953 -22.36 12.00 -23.57
C VAL A 953 -21.69 10.89 -24.35
N LEU A 954 -22.41 10.31 -25.30
CA LEU A 954 -21.97 9.21 -26.15
C LEU A 954 -21.67 9.74 -27.54
N LEU A 955 -20.45 9.54 -28.04
CA LEU A 955 -19.95 10.07 -29.31
C LEU A 955 -19.60 8.91 -30.23
N ALA A 956 -20.51 8.57 -31.15
CA ALA A 956 -20.42 7.40 -32.01
C ALA A 956 -20.11 7.78 -33.47
N GLY A 957 -19.06 7.20 -34.04
CA GLY A 957 -18.79 7.23 -35.48
C GLY A 957 -19.17 5.91 -36.14
N GLY A 958 -20.21 5.91 -36.99
CA GLY A 958 -20.67 4.71 -37.70
C GLY A 958 -20.96 3.54 -36.75
N ILE A 959 -20.28 2.40 -36.95
CA ILE A 959 -20.50 1.16 -36.17
C ILE A 959 -20.03 1.29 -34.71
N GLY A 960 -19.32 2.36 -34.37
CA GLY A 960 -18.96 2.69 -32.98
C GLY A 960 -20.17 2.92 -32.05
N ILE A 961 -21.39 2.95 -32.57
CA ILE A 961 -22.62 2.94 -31.74
C ILE A 961 -22.83 1.62 -30.99
N THR A 962 -22.21 0.52 -31.41
CA THR A 962 -22.46 -0.83 -30.87
C THR A 962 -22.29 -0.97 -29.35
N PRO A 963 -21.19 -0.51 -28.71
CA PRO A 963 -21.10 -0.53 -27.24
C PRO A 963 -22.20 0.31 -26.56
N PHE A 964 -22.60 1.42 -27.16
CA PHE A 964 -23.65 2.30 -26.63
C PHE A 964 -25.04 1.69 -26.72
N LEU A 965 -25.31 0.85 -27.72
CA LEU A 965 -26.57 0.09 -27.77
C LEU A 965 -26.69 -0.83 -26.55
N GLY A 966 -25.61 -1.48 -26.13
CA GLY A 966 -25.60 -2.30 -24.91
C GLY A 966 -26.01 -1.49 -23.68
N LEU A 967 -25.47 -0.28 -23.51
CA LEU A 967 -25.87 0.63 -22.43
C LEU A 967 -27.34 1.01 -22.54
N LEU A 968 -27.78 1.52 -23.69
CA LEU A 968 -29.14 2.01 -23.85
C LEU A 968 -30.19 0.91 -23.63
N ASN A 969 -29.92 -0.33 -24.08
CA ASN A 969 -30.82 -1.46 -23.82
C ASN A 969 -30.84 -1.87 -22.34
N THR A 970 -29.71 -1.72 -21.65
CA THR A 970 -29.62 -1.95 -20.19
C THR A 970 -30.45 -0.92 -19.45
N LEU A 971 -30.20 0.37 -19.69
CA LEU A 971 -30.96 1.47 -19.08
C LEU A 971 -32.45 1.36 -19.38
N ALA A 972 -32.84 0.98 -20.60
CA ALA A 972 -34.24 0.85 -20.95
C ALA A 972 -34.96 -0.28 -20.17
N SER A 973 -34.21 -1.25 -19.66
CA SER A 973 -34.71 -2.34 -18.81
C SER A 973 -34.86 -1.92 -17.34
N GLU A 974 -34.16 -0.86 -16.93
CA GLU A 974 -34.16 -0.27 -15.58
C GLU A 974 -34.31 1.27 -15.66
N PRO A 975 -35.46 1.78 -16.15
CA PRO A 975 -35.57 3.18 -16.59
C PRO A 975 -35.61 4.22 -15.45
N ASP A 976 -36.02 3.83 -14.25
CA ASP A 976 -36.24 4.75 -13.12
C ASP A 976 -34.94 5.42 -12.64
N ASP A 977 -33.83 4.67 -12.69
CA ASP A 977 -32.50 5.12 -12.22
C ASP A 977 -31.57 5.55 -13.38
N ALA A 978 -32.05 5.54 -14.62
CA ALA A 978 -31.21 5.76 -15.80
C ALA A 978 -30.69 7.21 -15.90
N PRO A 979 -29.37 7.46 -16.07
CA PRO A 979 -28.82 8.81 -16.14
C PRO A 979 -29.36 9.61 -17.34
N GLU A 980 -29.11 10.92 -17.33
CA GLU A 980 -29.30 11.74 -18.54
C GLU A 980 -28.29 11.32 -19.60
N VAL A 981 -28.77 10.97 -20.81
CA VAL A 981 -27.91 10.47 -21.89
C VAL A 981 -28.11 11.31 -23.15
N LEU A 982 -27.01 11.80 -23.71
CA LEU A 982 -26.96 12.46 -25.01
C LEU A 982 -26.09 11.66 -25.98
N LEU A 983 -26.70 11.11 -27.04
CA LEU A 983 -26.01 10.38 -28.09
C LEU A 983 -25.81 11.25 -29.33
N HIS A 984 -24.56 11.56 -29.65
CA HIS A 984 -24.15 12.10 -30.95
C HIS A 984 -23.73 10.95 -31.86
N LEU A 985 -24.39 10.84 -33.02
CA LEU A 985 -24.10 9.81 -34.00
C LEU A 985 -23.69 10.43 -35.33
N GLY A 986 -22.46 10.16 -35.76
CA GLY A 986 -21.90 10.60 -37.03
C GLY A 986 -21.84 9.50 -38.07
N VAL A 987 -22.38 9.78 -39.25
CA VAL A 987 -22.33 8.92 -40.45
C VAL A 987 -22.14 9.77 -41.70
N ALA A 988 -21.76 9.18 -42.82
CA ALA A 988 -21.53 9.96 -44.04
C ALA A 988 -22.83 10.53 -44.61
N ASP A 989 -23.83 9.69 -44.84
CA ASP A 989 -25.09 10.06 -45.50
C ASP A 989 -26.19 9.04 -45.17
N SER A 990 -27.41 9.19 -45.72
CA SER A 990 -28.50 8.23 -45.48
C SER A 990 -28.26 6.78 -45.94
N GLY A 991 -27.24 6.51 -46.77
CA GLY A 991 -26.90 5.16 -47.22
C GLY A 991 -25.66 4.54 -46.59
N ASP A 992 -24.74 5.32 -46.01
CA ASP A 992 -23.75 4.87 -45.02
C ASP A 992 -24.34 4.90 -43.60
N HIS A 993 -25.53 5.48 -43.47
CA HIS A 993 -26.33 5.41 -42.27
C HIS A 993 -26.63 3.96 -41.94
N LEU A 994 -26.16 3.56 -40.76
CA LEU A 994 -26.60 2.35 -40.08
C LEU A 994 -28.10 2.40 -39.70
N PHE A 995 -28.85 3.41 -40.16
CA PHE A 995 -30.27 3.60 -39.87
C PHE A 995 -31.08 3.69 -41.16
N ARG A 996 -31.44 2.52 -41.68
CA ARG A 996 -32.78 2.38 -42.29
C ARG A 996 -33.86 2.50 -41.20
N GLU A 997 -35.13 2.29 -41.57
CA GLU A 997 -36.28 2.32 -40.65
C GLU A 997 -36.04 1.56 -39.33
N ARG A 998 -35.34 0.42 -39.34
CA ARG A 998 -35.12 -0.43 -38.15
C ARG A 998 -34.30 0.19 -37.02
N LEU A 999 -33.06 0.64 -37.24
CA LEU A 999 -32.28 1.24 -36.14
C LEU A 999 -32.89 2.58 -35.71
N ARG A 1000 -33.59 3.28 -36.63
CA ARG A 1000 -34.37 4.49 -36.32
C ARG A 1000 -35.57 4.16 -35.43
N GLU A 1001 -36.27 3.08 -35.71
CA GLU A 1001 -37.34 2.55 -34.87
C GLU A 1001 -36.80 2.11 -33.51
N ARG A 1002 -35.66 1.41 -33.46
CA ARG A 1002 -35.00 0.99 -32.22
C ARG A 1002 -34.61 2.18 -31.36
N LEU A 1003 -33.97 3.22 -31.92
CA LEU A 1003 -33.67 4.44 -31.14
C LEU A 1003 -34.94 5.18 -30.72
N ARG A 1004 -35.98 5.25 -31.56
CA ARG A 1004 -37.28 5.82 -31.16
C ARG A 1004 -37.95 5.04 -30.03
N GLU A 1005 -37.84 3.71 -30.05
CA GLU A 1005 -38.30 2.85 -28.97
C GLU A 1005 -37.51 3.12 -27.68
N LEU A 1006 -36.19 3.19 -27.77
CA LEU A 1006 -35.34 3.54 -26.64
C LEU A 1006 -35.69 4.92 -26.08
N GLN A 1007 -35.89 5.94 -26.92
CA GLN A 1007 -36.33 7.28 -26.47
C GLN A 1007 -37.72 7.28 -25.82
N ARG A 1008 -38.62 6.36 -26.21
CA ARG A 1008 -39.92 6.20 -25.53
C ARG A 1008 -39.77 5.57 -24.15
N ARG A 1009 -38.81 4.67 -23.97
CA ARG A 1009 -38.52 4.00 -22.69
C ARG A 1009 -37.61 4.83 -21.78
N LEU A 1010 -36.76 5.67 -22.37
CA LEU A 1010 -35.78 6.53 -21.72
C LEU A 1010 -36.12 7.99 -22.04
N PRO A 1011 -37.02 8.63 -21.27
CA PRO A 1011 -37.43 10.01 -21.54
C PRO A 1011 -36.28 11.02 -21.43
N ARG A 1012 -35.20 10.67 -20.71
CA ARG A 1012 -33.95 11.45 -20.58
C ARG A 1012 -32.90 11.17 -21.68
N LEU A 1013 -33.23 10.35 -22.70
CA LEU A 1013 -32.35 10.08 -23.85
C LEU A 1013 -32.58 11.09 -24.98
N ARG A 1014 -31.53 11.83 -25.33
CA ARG A 1014 -31.49 12.70 -26.51
C ARG A 1014 -30.54 12.13 -27.57
N VAL A 1015 -30.92 12.23 -28.84
CA VAL A 1015 -30.13 11.73 -29.97
C VAL A 1015 -29.95 12.85 -30.98
N VAL A 1016 -28.70 13.11 -31.36
CA VAL A 1016 -28.31 14.10 -32.37
C VAL A 1016 -27.58 13.40 -33.51
N ARG A 1017 -28.08 13.55 -34.73
CA ARG A 1017 -27.56 12.86 -35.93
C ARG A 1017 -26.76 13.82 -36.80
N HIS A 1018 -25.56 13.40 -37.16
CA HIS A 1018 -24.58 14.16 -37.94
C HIS A 1018 -24.34 13.47 -39.28
N PHE A 1019 -24.60 14.17 -40.38
CA PHE A 1019 -24.29 13.68 -41.73
C PHE A 1019 -23.14 14.51 -42.29
N SER A 1020 -21.99 13.88 -42.54
CA SER A 1020 -20.83 14.61 -43.08
C SER A 1020 -20.89 14.85 -44.58
N ALA A 1021 -21.75 14.14 -45.31
CA ALA A 1021 -21.93 14.23 -46.75
C ALA A 1021 -23.39 13.89 -47.18
N PRO A 1022 -24.42 14.63 -46.72
CA PRO A 1022 -25.82 14.28 -46.99
C PRO A 1022 -26.13 14.12 -48.48
N ARG A 1023 -26.95 13.13 -48.83
CA ARG A 1023 -27.43 12.94 -50.20
C ARG A 1023 -28.48 14.01 -50.55
N PRO A 1024 -28.71 14.29 -51.85
CA PRO A 1024 -29.75 15.22 -52.28
C PRO A 1024 -31.17 14.92 -51.77
N GLY A 1025 -31.45 13.67 -51.36
CA GLY A 1025 -32.73 13.26 -50.81
C GLY A 1025 -32.86 13.39 -49.28
N ASP A 1026 -31.77 13.69 -48.57
CA ASP A 1026 -31.72 13.72 -47.11
C ASP A 1026 -32.24 15.06 -46.59
N ARG A 1027 -33.11 15.01 -45.57
CA ARG A 1027 -33.77 16.22 -45.05
C ARG A 1027 -33.31 16.56 -43.62
N PRO A 1028 -32.87 17.81 -43.35
CA PRO A 1028 -32.64 18.30 -41.98
C PRO A 1028 -33.88 18.15 -41.10
N GLY A 1029 -33.69 17.82 -39.81
CA GLY A 1029 -34.74 17.57 -38.81
C GLY A 1029 -35.52 16.25 -39.00
N ARG A 1030 -35.47 15.65 -40.20
CA ARG A 1030 -36.06 14.33 -40.46
C ARG A 1030 -35.00 13.23 -40.41
N ASP A 1031 -33.96 13.35 -41.22
CA ASP A 1031 -32.98 12.30 -41.47
C ASP A 1031 -31.69 12.58 -40.67
N PHE A 1032 -31.23 13.83 -40.65
CA PHE A 1032 -30.13 14.31 -39.83
C PHE A 1032 -30.51 15.59 -39.09
N ASP A 1033 -29.75 15.92 -38.03
CA ASP A 1033 -29.94 17.13 -37.24
C ASP A 1033 -28.84 18.16 -37.56
N VAL A 1034 -27.61 17.71 -37.83
CA VAL A 1034 -26.45 18.55 -38.16
C VAL A 1034 -25.82 18.10 -39.49
N ASN A 1035 -25.49 19.07 -40.35
CA ASN A 1035 -24.76 18.86 -41.61
C ASN A 1035 -23.26 19.10 -41.38
N GLY A 1036 -22.52 18.03 -41.10
CA GLY A 1036 -21.12 18.08 -40.70
C GLY A 1036 -20.65 16.78 -40.04
N ARG A 1037 -19.34 16.69 -39.80
CA ARG A 1037 -18.79 15.70 -38.85
C ARG A 1037 -19.03 16.21 -37.44
N ILE A 1038 -19.12 15.28 -36.48
CA ILE A 1038 -19.18 15.63 -35.06
C ILE A 1038 -17.88 16.35 -34.69
N THR A 1039 -17.99 17.53 -34.08
CA THR A 1039 -16.87 18.27 -33.50
C THR A 1039 -17.11 18.52 -32.03
N ALA A 1040 -16.07 18.95 -31.32
CA ALA A 1040 -16.23 19.34 -29.93
C ALA A 1040 -17.24 20.48 -29.79
N ASP A 1041 -17.33 21.42 -30.74
CA ASP A 1041 -18.25 22.57 -30.70
C ASP A 1041 -19.74 22.19 -30.69
N ASP A 1042 -20.09 20.99 -31.14
CA ASP A 1042 -21.46 20.47 -31.09
C ASP A 1042 -21.93 20.16 -29.66
N ILE A 1043 -21.01 20.12 -28.69
CA ILE A 1043 -21.31 19.82 -27.29
C ILE A 1043 -21.78 21.09 -26.58
N ASP A 1044 -22.93 21.01 -25.91
CA ASP A 1044 -23.46 22.10 -25.09
C ASP A 1044 -22.46 22.47 -23.97
N PRO A 1045 -22.03 23.76 -23.87
CA PRO A 1045 -21.21 24.22 -22.75
C PRO A 1045 -21.78 23.88 -21.36
N GLU A 1046 -23.11 23.78 -21.22
CA GLU A 1046 -23.75 23.41 -19.95
C GLU A 1046 -23.40 21.97 -19.53
N LEU A 1047 -23.26 21.04 -20.47
CA LEU A 1047 -22.86 19.66 -20.18
C LEU A 1047 -21.42 19.60 -19.66
N ILE A 1048 -20.53 20.44 -20.21
CA ILE A 1048 -19.15 20.58 -19.72
C ILE A 1048 -19.15 21.18 -18.32
N ALA A 1049 -19.94 22.23 -18.07
CA ALA A 1049 -20.06 22.85 -16.75
C ALA A 1049 -20.64 21.88 -15.69
N ARG A 1050 -21.54 20.98 -16.08
CA ARG A 1050 -22.10 19.90 -15.25
C ARG A 1050 -21.19 18.66 -15.17
N ARG A 1051 -19.98 18.73 -15.73
CA ARG A 1051 -18.97 17.65 -15.74
C ARG A 1051 -19.48 16.34 -16.31
N ALA A 1052 -20.16 16.40 -17.45
CA ALA A 1052 -20.60 15.22 -18.16
C ALA A 1052 -19.44 14.26 -18.45
N ARG A 1053 -19.74 12.95 -18.53
CA ARG A 1053 -18.78 11.93 -18.93
C ARG A 1053 -18.86 11.68 -20.42
N PHE A 1054 -17.71 11.71 -21.08
CA PHE A 1054 -17.63 11.58 -22.52
C PHE A 1054 -17.13 10.20 -22.90
N TYR A 1055 -17.95 9.42 -23.60
CA TYR A 1055 -17.57 8.10 -24.11
C TYR A 1055 -17.54 8.13 -25.64
N LEU A 1056 -16.38 7.86 -26.21
CA LEU A 1056 -16.10 8.00 -27.63
C LEU A 1056 -15.84 6.63 -28.24
N CYS A 1057 -16.51 6.34 -29.36
CA CYS A 1057 -16.24 5.12 -30.12
C CYS A 1057 -16.43 5.37 -31.61
N GLY A 1058 -15.37 5.14 -32.39
CA GLY A 1058 -15.37 5.46 -33.82
C GLY A 1058 -13.97 5.43 -34.44
N PRO A 1059 -13.80 6.05 -35.63
CA PRO A 1059 -12.51 6.17 -36.30
C PRO A 1059 -11.49 6.94 -35.47
N GLU A 1060 -10.21 6.59 -35.58
CA GLU A 1060 -9.11 7.16 -34.78
C GLU A 1060 -9.00 8.69 -34.92
N ALA A 1061 -9.12 9.21 -36.14
CA ALA A 1061 -9.10 10.66 -36.38
C ALA A 1061 -10.24 11.38 -35.65
N MET A 1062 -11.45 10.81 -35.63
CA MET A 1062 -12.58 11.39 -34.90
C MET A 1062 -12.33 11.38 -33.39
N ILE A 1063 -11.79 10.29 -32.85
CA ILE A 1063 -11.50 10.20 -31.41
C ILE A 1063 -10.43 11.23 -31.02
N GLY A 1064 -9.36 11.37 -31.82
CA GLY A 1064 -8.31 12.37 -31.61
C GLY A 1064 -8.86 13.79 -31.62
N ASP A 1065 -9.50 14.19 -32.72
CA ASP A 1065 -10.05 15.55 -32.89
C ASP A 1065 -11.06 15.92 -31.78
N LEU A 1066 -11.93 14.99 -31.39
CA LEU A 1066 -12.89 15.21 -30.31
C LEU A 1066 -12.22 15.30 -28.94
N THR A 1067 -11.23 14.46 -28.67
CA THR A 1067 -10.52 14.49 -27.39
C THR A 1067 -9.81 15.82 -27.22
N ASP A 1068 -9.04 16.24 -28.23
CA ASP A 1068 -8.29 17.49 -28.20
C ASP A 1068 -9.22 18.70 -28.12
N GLY A 1069 -10.32 18.68 -28.88
CA GLY A 1069 -11.33 19.73 -28.83
C GLY A 1069 -12.07 19.81 -27.49
N LEU A 1070 -12.40 18.68 -26.85
CA LEU A 1070 -13.03 18.65 -25.52
C LEU A 1070 -12.07 19.16 -24.44
N VAL A 1071 -10.80 18.76 -24.49
CA VAL A 1071 -9.76 19.26 -23.58
C VAL A 1071 -9.57 20.78 -23.74
N ALA A 1072 -9.49 21.27 -24.98
CA ALA A 1072 -9.41 22.70 -25.27
C ALA A 1072 -10.63 23.49 -24.77
N ARG A 1073 -11.78 22.82 -24.60
CA ARG A 1073 -13.01 23.37 -24.02
C ARG A 1073 -13.13 23.17 -22.51
N GLY A 1074 -12.10 22.64 -21.84
CA GLY A 1074 -12.00 22.52 -20.38
C GLY A 1074 -12.44 21.18 -19.81
N VAL A 1075 -12.69 20.15 -20.64
CA VAL A 1075 -12.98 18.80 -20.14
C VAL A 1075 -11.67 18.15 -19.70
N PRO A 1076 -11.54 17.69 -18.43
CA PRO A 1076 -10.36 16.96 -17.99
C PRO A 1076 -10.20 15.68 -18.81
N ARG A 1077 -8.97 15.41 -19.29
CA ARG A 1077 -8.66 14.25 -20.14
C ARG A 1077 -9.12 12.92 -19.52
N PHE A 1078 -9.00 12.75 -18.21
CA PHE A 1078 -9.40 11.55 -17.49
C PHE A 1078 -10.93 11.33 -17.42
N GLU A 1079 -11.75 12.31 -17.80
CA GLU A 1079 -13.22 12.20 -17.94
C GLU A 1079 -13.66 11.87 -19.38
N ILE A 1080 -12.69 11.67 -20.28
CA ILE A 1080 -12.89 11.28 -21.67
C ILE A 1080 -12.45 9.82 -21.83
N PHE A 1081 -13.40 8.96 -22.14
CA PHE A 1081 -13.25 7.51 -22.27
C PHE A 1081 -13.35 7.16 -23.74
N SER A 1082 -12.48 6.30 -24.27
CA SER A 1082 -12.58 5.90 -25.67
C SER A 1082 -12.32 4.41 -25.90
N GLU A 1083 -12.97 3.86 -26.94
CA GLU A 1083 -12.74 2.52 -27.46
C GLU A 1083 -12.45 2.60 -28.97
N ARG A 1084 -11.39 1.94 -29.44
CA ARG A 1084 -10.98 1.92 -30.84
C ARG A 1084 -10.80 0.48 -31.35
N PHE A 1085 -11.66 0.04 -32.27
CA PHE A 1085 -11.65 -1.34 -32.75
C PHE A 1085 -10.51 -1.68 -33.74
N SER A 1086 -9.75 -0.68 -34.21
CA SER A 1086 -8.60 -0.88 -35.09
C SER A 1086 -7.65 0.33 -35.01
N PRO A 1087 -6.60 0.31 -34.17
CA PRO A 1087 -5.55 1.32 -34.26
C PRO A 1087 -4.79 1.15 -35.58
N ALA A 1088 -4.42 2.25 -36.24
CA ALA A 1088 -3.49 2.16 -37.35
C ALA A 1088 -2.14 1.64 -36.83
N ARG A 1089 -1.71 0.45 -37.29
CA ARG A 1089 -0.36 -0.03 -36.98
C ARG A 1089 0.65 0.97 -37.55
N ARG A 1090 1.57 1.45 -36.72
CA ARG A 1090 2.74 2.19 -37.17
C ARG A 1090 3.55 1.25 -38.06
N HIS A 1091 3.96 1.73 -39.23
CA HIS A 1091 4.89 0.98 -40.05
C HIS A 1091 6.26 1.03 -39.37
N VAL A 1092 6.65 -0.07 -38.75
CA VAL A 1092 7.96 -0.27 -38.15
C VAL A 1092 8.78 -1.13 -39.11
N THR A 1093 9.96 -0.67 -39.52
CA THR A 1093 10.87 -1.46 -40.35
C THR A 1093 11.71 -2.34 -39.43
N ILE A 1094 11.45 -3.64 -39.45
CA ILE A 1094 12.25 -4.64 -38.75
C ILE A 1094 13.06 -5.41 -39.80
N PRO A 1095 14.40 -5.56 -39.64
CA PRO A 1095 15.20 -6.39 -40.54
C PRO A 1095 14.70 -7.84 -40.56
N ASP A 1096 14.60 -8.45 -41.75
CA ASP A 1096 14.10 -9.83 -41.91
C ASP A 1096 15.00 -10.88 -41.21
N ASP A 1097 16.26 -10.54 -40.98
CA ASP A 1097 17.26 -11.36 -40.28
C ASP A 1097 17.38 -11.06 -38.78
N ALA A 1098 16.54 -10.15 -38.24
CA ALA A 1098 16.54 -9.82 -36.83
C ALA A 1098 16.24 -11.05 -35.97
N ARG A 1099 17.09 -11.27 -34.96
CA ARG A 1099 16.90 -12.33 -33.96
C ARG A 1099 17.21 -11.77 -32.58
N PHE A 1100 16.23 -11.88 -31.69
CA PHE A 1100 16.35 -11.39 -30.32
C PHE A 1100 15.90 -12.46 -29.34
N THR A 1101 16.64 -12.64 -28.26
CA THR A 1101 16.27 -13.52 -27.16
C THR A 1101 15.21 -12.84 -26.31
N VAL A 1102 14.04 -13.47 -26.18
CA VAL A 1102 12.95 -13.04 -25.31
C VAL A 1102 12.88 -14.01 -24.14
N ARG A 1103 13.15 -13.50 -22.94
CA ARG A 1103 13.05 -14.25 -21.69
C ARG A 1103 11.83 -13.79 -20.90
N PHE A 1104 10.94 -14.73 -20.61
CA PHE A 1104 9.79 -14.54 -19.74
C PHE A 1104 10.21 -14.90 -18.31
N ALA A 1105 10.51 -13.88 -17.49
CA ALA A 1105 11.23 -14.02 -16.23
C ALA A 1105 10.52 -14.91 -15.19
N ARG A 1106 9.19 -14.87 -15.11
CA ARG A 1106 8.43 -15.65 -14.13
C ARG A 1106 8.26 -17.09 -14.59
N SER A 1107 7.92 -17.28 -15.86
CA SER A 1107 7.78 -18.63 -16.41
C SER A 1107 9.12 -19.36 -16.61
N GLY A 1108 10.23 -18.62 -16.64
CA GLY A 1108 11.56 -19.15 -16.94
C GLY A 1108 11.73 -19.57 -18.41
N VAL A 1109 10.74 -19.27 -19.27
CA VAL A 1109 10.75 -19.65 -20.68
C VAL A 1109 11.59 -18.66 -21.47
N GLU A 1110 12.52 -19.17 -22.27
CA GLU A 1110 13.34 -18.39 -23.18
C GLU A 1110 13.09 -18.82 -24.63
N ARG A 1111 12.92 -17.84 -25.52
CA ARG A 1111 12.70 -18.07 -26.95
C ARG A 1111 13.45 -17.04 -27.78
N VAL A 1112 14.00 -17.48 -28.90
CA VAL A 1112 14.52 -16.57 -29.92
C VAL A 1112 13.35 -16.10 -30.77
N TRP A 1113 13.08 -14.81 -30.74
CA TRP A 1113 12.11 -14.13 -31.57
C TRP A 1113 12.68 -13.86 -32.97
N THR A 1114 11.86 -14.07 -33.99
CA THR A 1114 12.08 -13.65 -35.38
C THR A 1114 10.89 -12.81 -35.86
N PRO A 1115 11.01 -12.01 -36.94
CA PRO A 1115 9.88 -11.26 -37.49
C PRO A 1115 8.63 -12.11 -37.80
N ALA A 1116 8.79 -13.41 -38.07
CA ALA A 1116 7.69 -14.36 -38.30
C ALA A 1116 6.91 -14.74 -37.03
N ASP A 1117 7.43 -14.43 -35.85
CA ASP A 1117 6.78 -14.71 -34.57
C ASP A 1117 5.76 -13.64 -34.16
N GLY A 1118 5.77 -12.50 -34.85
CA GLY A 1118 4.82 -11.41 -34.60
C GLY A 1118 5.14 -10.65 -33.32
N THR A 1119 4.13 -10.35 -32.52
CA THR A 1119 4.24 -9.60 -31.27
C THR A 1119 4.81 -10.45 -30.12
N LEU A 1120 5.27 -9.79 -29.06
CA LEU A 1120 5.72 -10.46 -27.83
C LEU A 1120 4.61 -11.34 -27.21
N LEU A 1121 3.35 -10.93 -27.34
CA LEU A 1121 2.19 -11.74 -26.94
C LEU A 1121 2.11 -13.05 -27.74
N GLU A 1122 2.16 -12.96 -29.07
CA GLU A 1122 2.04 -14.13 -29.96
C GLU A 1122 3.19 -15.11 -29.73
N LEU A 1123 4.41 -14.62 -29.53
CA LEU A 1123 5.56 -15.44 -29.15
C LEU A 1123 5.30 -16.17 -27.81
N GLY A 1124 4.85 -15.45 -26.79
CA GLY A 1124 4.58 -16.04 -25.47
C GLY A 1124 3.49 -17.09 -25.52
N GLU A 1125 2.38 -16.82 -26.21
CA GLU A 1125 1.28 -17.78 -26.39
C GLU A 1125 1.76 -19.08 -27.09
N ARG A 1126 2.56 -18.96 -28.17
CA ARG A 1126 3.17 -20.12 -28.83
C ARG A 1126 4.14 -20.88 -27.93
N ALA A 1127 4.80 -20.17 -27.02
CA ALA A 1127 5.73 -20.75 -26.07
C ALA A 1127 5.03 -21.35 -24.83
N GLY A 1128 3.69 -21.25 -24.73
CA GLY A 1128 2.91 -21.72 -23.59
C GLY A 1128 2.98 -20.80 -22.37
N VAL A 1129 3.42 -19.54 -22.53
CA VAL A 1129 3.50 -18.55 -21.47
C VAL A 1129 2.14 -17.84 -21.33
N PRO A 1130 1.51 -17.86 -20.15
CA PRO A 1130 0.20 -17.24 -19.92
C PRO A 1130 0.34 -15.71 -19.82
N LEU A 1131 0.39 -15.05 -20.98
CA LEU A 1131 0.40 -13.60 -21.08
C LEU A 1131 -1.02 -13.03 -21.01
N ARG A 1132 -1.17 -11.93 -20.27
CA ARG A 1132 -2.43 -11.21 -20.22
C ARG A 1132 -2.74 -10.62 -21.59
N SER A 1133 -3.95 -10.84 -22.08
CA SER A 1133 -4.44 -10.15 -23.27
C SER A 1133 -5.95 -9.99 -23.20
N GLY A 1134 -6.42 -8.80 -23.57
CA GLY A 1134 -7.84 -8.47 -23.64
C GLY A 1134 -8.22 -8.13 -25.06
N CYS A 1135 -8.16 -6.84 -25.41
CA CYS A 1135 -8.51 -6.36 -26.75
C CYS A 1135 -7.52 -6.78 -27.86
N ARG A 1136 -6.31 -7.20 -27.48
CA ARG A 1136 -5.17 -7.48 -28.40
C ARG A 1136 -4.75 -6.33 -29.32
N VAL A 1137 -5.36 -5.15 -29.19
CA VAL A 1137 -5.03 -3.92 -29.93
C VAL A 1137 -4.42 -2.83 -29.02
N GLY A 1138 -3.97 -3.21 -27.82
CA GLY A 1138 -3.26 -2.35 -26.86
C GLY A 1138 -4.14 -1.49 -25.96
N GLN A 1139 -5.36 -1.15 -26.34
CA GLN A 1139 -6.17 -0.14 -25.64
C GLN A 1139 -6.71 -0.52 -24.27
N CYS A 1140 -6.99 -1.80 -24.05
CA CYS A 1140 -7.43 -2.21 -22.73
C CYS A 1140 -6.29 -2.21 -21.71
N GLU A 1141 -5.04 -2.10 -22.18
CA GLU A 1141 -3.79 -2.19 -21.41
C GLU A 1141 -3.64 -3.43 -20.53
N SER A 1142 -4.57 -4.39 -20.58
CA SER A 1142 -4.44 -5.66 -19.86
C SER A 1142 -3.17 -6.43 -20.23
N CYS A 1143 -2.64 -6.21 -21.45
CA CYS A 1143 -1.41 -6.81 -21.94
C CYS A 1143 -0.14 -6.04 -21.51
N ALA A 1144 -0.28 -5.00 -20.69
CA ALA A 1144 0.84 -4.29 -20.08
C ALA A 1144 1.65 -5.26 -19.21
N CYS A 1145 2.94 -5.31 -19.50
CA CYS A 1145 3.92 -6.13 -18.80
C CYS A 1145 5.15 -5.25 -18.53
N ALA A 1146 5.75 -5.39 -17.35
CA ALA A 1146 6.99 -4.70 -17.06
C ALA A 1146 8.12 -5.27 -17.93
N LEU A 1147 8.81 -4.37 -18.62
CA LEU A 1147 10.05 -4.63 -19.33
C LEU A 1147 11.18 -4.48 -18.33
N MET A 1148 11.76 -5.61 -17.92
CA MET A 1148 12.79 -5.65 -16.89
C MET A 1148 14.15 -5.28 -17.47
N GLU A 1149 14.44 -5.75 -18.69
CA GLU A 1149 15.67 -5.44 -19.43
C GLU A 1149 15.38 -5.38 -20.93
N GLY A 1150 16.20 -4.62 -21.66
CA GLY A 1150 16.16 -4.49 -23.11
C GLY A 1150 15.23 -3.40 -23.64
N GLU A 1151 15.07 -3.37 -24.96
CA GLU A 1151 14.25 -2.40 -25.68
C GLU A 1151 13.19 -3.09 -26.54
N VAL A 1152 12.02 -2.46 -26.64
CA VAL A 1152 10.90 -2.93 -27.46
C VAL A 1152 10.45 -1.81 -28.38
N THR A 1153 10.04 -2.16 -29.60
CA THR A 1153 9.40 -1.22 -30.51
C THR A 1153 7.88 -1.43 -30.50
N PRO A 1154 7.08 -0.44 -30.07
CA PRO A 1154 5.64 -0.53 -30.13
C PRO A 1154 5.13 -0.36 -31.57
N LEU A 1155 4.22 -1.25 -31.98
CA LEU A 1155 3.55 -1.24 -33.28
C LEU A 1155 2.38 -0.24 -33.34
N VAL A 1156 2.03 0.39 -32.23
CA VAL A 1156 0.98 1.42 -32.12
C VAL A 1156 1.53 2.59 -31.33
N THR A 1157 0.84 3.73 -31.39
CA THR A 1157 1.11 4.82 -30.45
C THR A 1157 0.64 4.37 -29.06
N LEU A 1158 1.59 4.26 -28.12
CA LEU A 1158 1.29 3.90 -26.73
C LEU A 1158 0.56 5.06 -26.05
N SER A 1159 -0.25 4.73 -25.04
CA SER A 1159 -0.86 5.73 -24.17
C SER A 1159 0.22 6.47 -23.39
N GLU A 1160 0.10 7.79 -23.24
CA GLU A 1160 0.94 8.57 -22.31
C GLU A 1160 0.74 8.14 -20.84
N GLU A 1161 -0.34 7.40 -20.56
CA GLU A 1161 -0.64 6.82 -19.24
C GLU A 1161 0.14 5.53 -18.96
N LEU A 1162 0.75 4.90 -19.97
CA LEU A 1162 1.54 3.68 -19.79
C LEU A 1162 2.80 4.01 -18.98
N PRO A 1163 3.06 3.35 -17.84
CA PRO A 1163 4.23 3.63 -17.01
C PRO A 1163 5.55 3.43 -17.77
N ASP A 1164 6.55 4.27 -17.46
CA ASP A 1164 7.92 4.07 -17.96
C ASP A 1164 8.43 2.69 -17.52
N GLY A 1165 8.96 1.91 -18.46
CA GLY A 1165 9.38 0.53 -18.22
C GLY A 1165 8.26 -0.51 -18.31
N GLU A 1166 7.03 -0.16 -18.71
CA GLU A 1166 6.00 -1.13 -19.12
C GLU A 1166 5.83 -1.13 -20.65
N THR A 1167 5.45 -2.28 -21.19
CA THR A 1167 5.15 -2.45 -22.61
C THR A 1167 3.85 -3.20 -22.81
N LEU A 1168 3.14 -2.88 -23.89
CA LEU A 1168 1.96 -3.62 -24.33
C LEU A 1168 2.44 -4.81 -25.16
N THR A 1169 2.56 -5.99 -24.54
CA THR A 1169 3.04 -7.22 -25.20
C THR A 1169 2.26 -7.57 -26.46
N CYS A 1170 0.97 -7.23 -26.49
CA CYS A 1170 0.06 -7.45 -27.60
C CYS A 1170 0.26 -6.50 -28.80
N GLN A 1171 1.05 -5.44 -28.64
CA GLN A 1171 1.31 -4.44 -29.67
C GLN A 1171 2.78 -4.01 -29.69
N SER A 1172 3.69 -4.89 -29.27
CA SER A 1172 5.13 -4.59 -29.26
C SER A 1172 5.93 -5.77 -29.76
N VAL A 1173 7.06 -5.44 -30.39
CA VAL A 1173 8.08 -6.38 -30.87
C VAL A 1173 9.41 -6.04 -30.19
N PRO A 1174 10.33 -6.99 -29.98
CA PRO A 1174 11.64 -6.70 -29.42
C PRO A 1174 12.51 -5.88 -30.40
N ALA A 1175 13.29 -4.96 -29.85
CA ALA A 1175 14.33 -4.21 -30.56
C ALA A 1175 15.76 -4.62 -30.14
N SER A 1176 15.87 -5.32 -29.01
CA SER A 1176 17.07 -6.00 -28.50
C SER A 1176 16.66 -7.33 -27.88
N ASP A 1177 17.61 -8.05 -27.29
CA ASP A 1177 17.28 -9.09 -26.30
C ASP A 1177 16.49 -8.43 -25.16
N VAL A 1178 15.41 -9.06 -24.71
CA VAL A 1178 14.46 -8.50 -23.74
C VAL A 1178 14.10 -9.49 -22.64
N VAL A 1179 13.90 -8.97 -21.44
CA VAL A 1179 13.38 -9.71 -20.28
C VAL A 1179 12.05 -9.09 -19.86
N LEU A 1180 10.99 -9.89 -19.89
CA LEU A 1180 9.63 -9.47 -19.50
C LEU A 1180 9.25 -10.07 -18.14
N ASP A 1181 8.53 -9.31 -17.31
CA ASP A 1181 7.96 -9.76 -16.03
C ASP A 1181 6.72 -10.66 -16.25
N ALA A 1182 6.94 -11.82 -16.91
CA ALA A 1182 5.91 -12.73 -17.41
C ALA A 1182 6.28 -14.21 -17.32
#